data_AF-A0A077RB22-F1
#
_entry.id   AF-A0A077RB22-F1
#
_cell.length_a   1.000
_cell.length_b   1.000
_cell.length_c   1.000
_cell.angle_alpha   90.00
_cell.angle_beta   90.00
_cell.angle_gamma   90.00
#
_symmetry.space_group_name_H-M   'P 1'
#
loop_
_entity.id
_entity.type
_entity.pdbx_description
1 polymer ?
#
loop_
_entity_poly.entity_id
_entity_poly.type
_entity_poly.pdbx_seq_one_letter_code
_entity_poly.pdbx_strand_id
1 'polypeptide(L)'
;MSPHDPGLFSLINSFFEPNFLILVTYFYINLYLAFRVIRIATRKYRQLKVSPPESVELSVGADRIVMDAHAHLFRDQDEQIKSVAHTPFADAFIRLATWAFNDRAAHAKRIFMLFAILSLGSTWYYMIAFLRHSYISYLERCHLTSYPLPPSPPPFDLSRPDLLVPALHLRILRISQWLASLSLFKEAWMEVIKDSTSWWWSSEICIITVGAWDLFLRHEAERLRIPHVWTFMALGQLVAISFALNLFNLGVIYRLDARDLLTARADQILRANRHAIEPLEEHSKESSPPLWAESNWERPEETRPVRIALAPTQRSPYHAHPLGSPEASVLPTRRRSPDPNVRVFSTTVTVQRKPLPPRPTLMDKFARTMQRFIPEKVGLPLFVLAGLSSVLQHPNSFTKVMVMHLFPLLISLYPTYHQPAPKHARARPWNGESVEPEPPLFRRPTVEPTTKQVLRRMLARTNSRVPVWKDAKMYYLGLGTISILLRLWLTIICFIELHSNDTNLHQAWRTITVFFPTTFFRHPAQSSISSDHACVALSATMFVLIESGLWLWKAAISSPSARLRNNEEEELTDDEGERIRNIILPHAIRLDRADRKVIETQARFIAALLTVSPFLGGSATLSFYLAVRCTWVQQYGEFRKHEDDELLNPPSRTGSNMIEDTEELLLVENEVGEQYLEVRKTKISEMRPARGGNRTQGASPPRQPEAAEEEIWLPPNSTWSAEPGRAGSEQGTQWRTDRGGRRSRAGTTESEAEVTSPRRTTPIRHRQPPQRYREDT
;
A
#
# COMPACT_ATOMS: atom_id res chain seq x y z
N MET A 1 -2.17 -55.05 7.77
CA MET A 1 -1.35 -54.56 6.64
C MET A 1 -0.05 -54.04 7.21
N SER A 2 1.10 -54.54 6.73
CA SER A 2 2.43 -54.17 7.24
C SER A 2 2.82 -52.76 6.74
N PRO A 3 3.42 -51.90 7.60
CA PRO A 3 3.91 -50.59 7.22
C PRO A 3 5.33 -50.73 6.62
N HIS A 4 5.43 -51.32 5.43
CA HIS A 4 6.68 -51.31 4.68
C HIS A 4 6.61 -50.31 3.54
N ASP A 5 7.73 -49.61 3.36
CA ASP A 5 7.92 -48.39 2.60
C ASP A 5 7.12 -48.29 1.30
N PRO A 6 6.44 -47.16 1.04
CA PRO A 6 5.88 -46.90 -0.27
C PRO A 6 7.04 -46.70 -1.24
N GLY A 7 7.43 -47.77 -1.93
CA GLY A 7 8.39 -47.66 -3.04
C GLY A 7 7.93 -46.60 -4.03
N LEU A 8 8.88 -45.93 -4.69
CA LEU A 8 8.63 -44.84 -5.66
C LEU A 8 7.54 -45.20 -6.68
N PHE A 9 7.41 -46.48 -7.03
CA PHE A 9 6.36 -47.02 -7.89
C PHE A 9 4.93 -46.97 -7.30
N SER A 10 4.77 -47.16 -5.98
CA SER A 10 3.48 -46.98 -5.29
C SER A 10 3.08 -45.51 -5.24
N LEU A 11 4.07 -44.62 -5.16
CA LEU A 11 3.88 -43.17 -5.17
C LEU A 11 3.55 -42.67 -6.59
N ILE A 12 4.18 -43.23 -7.62
CA ILE A 12 3.82 -43.00 -9.03
C ILE A 12 2.43 -43.57 -9.35
N ASN A 13 2.08 -44.75 -8.85
CA ASN A 13 0.74 -45.31 -9.07
C ASN A 13 -0.37 -44.51 -8.35
N SER A 14 -0.07 -43.85 -7.22
CA SER A 14 -1.03 -42.92 -6.60
C SER A 14 -1.15 -41.60 -7.38
N PHE A 15 -0.11 -41.18 -8.09
CA PHE A 15 -0.19 -40.08 -9.06
C PHE A 15 -1.10 -40.39 -10.26
N PHE A 16 -1.33 -41.66 -10.61
CA PHE A 16 -2.29 -42.05 -11.66
C PHE A 16 -3.68 -42.45 -11.12
N GLU A 17 -3.99 -42.14 -9.85
CA GLU A 17 -5.37 -42.15 -9.40
C GLU A 17 -6.14 -40.97 -10.02
N PRO A 18 -7.35 -41.17 -10.56
CA PRO A 18 -8.14 -40.07 -11.14
C PRO A 18 -8.50 -38.95 -10.14
N ASN A 19 -8.32 -39.20 -8.83
CA ASN A 19 -8.40 -38.19 -7.78
C ASN A 19 -7.34 -37.14 -8.01
N PHE A 20 -6.14 -37.59 -8.36
CA PHE A 20 -5.04 -36.74 -8.76
C PHE A 20 -5.35 -35.98 -10.05
N LEU A 21 -5.98 -36.59 -11.06
CA LEU A 21 -6.28 -35.88 -12.32
C LEU A 21 -7.28 -34.72 -12.13
N ILE A 22 -8.34 -34.92 -11.33
CA ILE A 22 -9.30 -33.85 -11.02
C ILE A 22 -8.63 -32.77 -10.15
N LEU A 23 -7.83 -33.18 -9.15
CA LEU A 23 -7.01 -32.28 -8.35
C LEU A 23 -6.05 -31.45 -9.20
N VAL A 24 -5.37 -32.09 -10.15
CA VAL A 24 -4.44 -31.47 -11.07
C VAL A 24 -5.17 -30.51 -12.00
N THR A 25 -6.34 -30.88 -12.51
CA THR A 25 -7.18 -29.99 -13.31
C THR A 25 -7.63 -28.78 -12.50
N TYR A 26 -8.09 -28.99 -11.26
CA TYR A 26 -8.43 -27.92 -10.33
C TYR A 26 -7.22 -27.04 -10.01
N PHE A 27 -6.05 -27.65 -9.81
CA PHE A 27 -4.78 -26.95 -9.59
C PHE A 27 -4.41 -26.09 -10.78
N TYR A 28 -4.51 -26.62 -12.01
CA TYR A 28 -4.23 -25.87 -13.23
C TYR A 28 -5.22 -24.74 -13.47
N ILE A 29 -6.51 -24.93 -13.17
CA ILE A 29 -7.50 -23.84 -13.21
C ILE A 29 -7.11 -22.74 -12.22
N ASN A 30 -6.76 -23.11 -11.00
CA ASN A 30 -6.34 -22.16 -9.98
C ASN A 30 -5.03 -21.46 -10.33
N LEU A 31 -4.05 -22.18 -10.88
CA LEU A 31 -2.79 -21.64 -11.36
C LEU A 31 -3.01 -20.70 -12.56
N TYR A 32 -3.93 -21.04 -13.45
CA TYR A 32 -4.35 -20.19 -14.56
C TYR A 32 -5.01 -18.91 -14.06
N LEU A 33 -5.92 -19.01 -13.07
CA LEU A 33 -6.54 -17.84 -12.44
C LEU A 33 -5.49 -16.98 -11.74
N ALA A 34 -4.58 -17.58 -10.97
CA ALA A 34 -3.48 -16.88 -10.32
C ALA A 34 -2.57 -16.17 -11.34
N PHE A 35 -2.17 -16.86 -12.41
CA PHE A 35 -1.37 -16.27 -13.48
C PHE A 35 -2.12 -15.14 -14.17
N ARG A 36 -3.43 -15.28 -14.39
CA ARG A 36 -4.27 -14.21 -14.95
C ARG A 36 -4.33 -13.01 -14.01
N VAL A 37 -4.48 -13.21 -12.70
CA VAL A 37 -4.48 -12.15 -11.68
C VAL A 37 -3.12 -11.45 -11.62
N ILE A 38 -2.02 -12.20 -11.56
CA ILE A 38 -0.65 -11.65 -11.60
C ILE A 38 -0.44 -10.88 -12.89
N ARG A 39 -0.84 -11.43 -14.04
CA ARG A 39 -0.74 -10.76 -15.34
C ARG A 39 -1.58 -9.49 -15.34
N ILE A 40 -2.79 -9.47 -14.81
CA ILE A 40 -3.61 -8.25 -14.72
C ILE A 40 -2.93 -7.20 -13.81
N ALA A 41 -2.35 -7.62 -12.70
CA ALA A 41 -1.64 -6.74 -11.78
C ALA A 41 -0.37 -6.14 -12.40
N THR A 42 0.36 -6.93 -13.20
CA THR A 42 1.70 -6.60 -13.73
C THR A 42 1.73 -6.08 -15.18
N ARG A 43 0.80 -6.51 -16.05
CA ARG A 43 0.83 -6.27 -17.52
C ARG A 43 0.80 -4.78 -17.88
N LYS A 44 0.18 -3.94 -17.06
CA LYS A 44 0.09 -2.49 -17.28
C LYS A 44 1.42 -1.75 -17.09
N TYR A 45 2.43 -2.37 -16.47
CA TYR A 45 3.70 -1.69 -16.19
C TYR A 45 4.70 -1.73 -17.34
N ARG A 46 4.64 -2.74 -18.23
CA ARG A 46 5.62 -2.89 -19.31
C ARG A 46 5.58 -1.75 -20.34
N GLN A 47 4.48 -1.00 -20.40
CA GLN A 47 4.22 0.02 -21.42
C GLN A 47 4.22 1.48 -20.92
N LEU A 48 4.28 1.73 -19.60
CA LEU A 48 4.57 3.07 -19.06
C LEU A 48 6.04 3.49 -19.25
N LYS A 49 6.85 2.60 -19.83
CA LYS A 49 8.24 2.81 -20.23
C LYS A 49 8.41 3.62 -21.52
N VAL A 50 7.36 4.25 -22.02
CA VAL A 50 7.48 5.26 -23.09
C VAL A 50 7.97 6.56 -22.45
N SER A 51 9.26 6.58 -22.11
CA SER A 51 9.98 7.84 -22.15
C SER A 51 9.79 8.43 -23.55
N PRO A 52 9.62 9.76 -23.70
CA PRO A 52 9.78 10.37 -25.00
C PRO A 52 11.12 9.87 -25.58
N PRO A 53 11.18 9.50 -26.87
CA PRO A 53 12.44 9.12 -27.49
C PRO A 53 13.45 10.21 -27.18
N GLU A 54 14.53 9.86 -26.48
CA GLU A 54 15.67 10.76 -26.29
C GLU A 54 16.10 11.22 -27.68
N SER A 55 15.80 12.48 -27.98
CA SER A 55 16.56 13.22 -28.95
C SER A 55 17.98 13.37 -28.41
N VAL A 56 18.95 12.92 -29.21
CA VAL A 56 20.42 13.06 -29.10
C VAL A 56 21.14 11.86 -28.45
N GLU A 57 21.46 10.89 -29.31
CA GLU A 57 22.54 9.90 -29.09
C GLU A 57 23.89 10.63 -29.00
N LEU A 58 24.59 10.50 -27.87
CA LEU A 58 26.02 10.78 -27.76
C LEU A 58 26.73 9.47 -27.39
N SER A 59 27.66 9.08 -28.26
CA SER A 59 28.40 7.82 -28.27
C SER A 59 29.10 7.53 -26.95
N VAL A 60 28.73 6.42 -26.30
CA VAL A 60 29.40 5.87 -25.11
C VAL A 60 30.21 4.65 -25.55
N GLY A 61 31.52 4.85 -25.76
CA GLY A 61 32.47 3.79 -26.04
C GLY A 61 33.71 3.98 -25.17
N ALA A 62 34.03 2.94 -24.40
CA ALA A 62 35.26 2.78 -23.60
C ALA A 62 35.39 3.66 -22.33
N ASP A 63 34.92 3.16 -21.18
CA ASP A 63 35.53 3.50 -19.87
C ASP A 63 35.02 2.62 -18.72
N ARG A 64 35.33 1.32 -18.80
CA ARG A 64 35.09 0.37 -17.69
C ARG A 64 36.37 -0.13 -17.02
N ILE A 65 37.54 0.21 -17.54
CA ILE A 65 38.83 -0.32 -17.08
C ILE A 65 39.53 0.65 -16.09
N VAL A 66 39.18 1.95 -16.11
CA VAL A 66 39.79 2.97 -15.23
C VAL A 66 39.16 3.02 -13.82
N MET A 67 37.98 2.43 -13.65
CA MET A 67 37.21 2.49 -12.39
C MET A 67 37.73 1.56 -11.27
N ASP A 68 38.45 0.49 -11.58
CA ASP A 68 38.95 -0.44 -10.55
C ASP A 68 40.27 0.01 -9.91
N ALA A 69 40.99 0.98 -10.51
CA ALA A 69 42.31 1.43 -10.04
C ALA A 69 42.28 2.59 -9.01
N HIS A 70 41.12 3.21 -8.78
CA HIS A 70 41.00 4.37 -7.88
C HIS A 70 40.17 4.12 -6.60
N ALA A 71 39.66 2.90 -6.40
CA ALA A 71 38.91 2.55 -5.19
C ALA A 71 39.75 2.53 -3.89
N HIS A 72 41.09 2.57 -4.01
CA HIS A 72 42.01 2.45 -2.87
C HIS A 72 42.45 3.81 -2.28
N LEU A 73 42.28 4.91 -3.03
CA LEU A 73 42.79 6.23 -2.65
C LEU A 73 41.88 7.05 -1.73
N PHE A 74 40.66 6.58 -1.47
CA PHE A 74 39.69 7.22 -0.56
C PHE A 74 39.42 6.40 0.71
N ARG A 75 40.39 5.57 1.13
CA ARG A 75 40.22 4.65 2.28
C ARG A 75 40.74 5.21 3.61
N ASP A 76 41.35 6.39 3.64
CA ASP A 76 41.88 6.99 4.86
C ASP A 76 41.05 8.19 5.34
N GLN A 77 40.78 8.19 6.64
CA GLN A 77 39.99 9.15 7.46
C GLN A 77 38.48 8.94 7.57
N ASP A 78 38.07 7.73 7.95
CA ASP A 78 36.77 7.47 8.58
C ASP A 78 36.97 7.32 10.11
N GLU A 79 37.45 8.37 10.80
CA GLU A 79 37.12 8.53 12.22
C GLU A 79 35.65 8.97 12.31
N GLN A 80 34.76 8.05 11.94
CA GLN A 80 33.33 8.16 12.17
C GLN A 80 33.12 8.19 13.68
N ILE A 81 33.01 9.39 14.22
CA ILE A 81 32.37 9.64 15.50
C ILE A 81 31.01 8.93 15.41
N LYS A 82 30.88 7.82 16.14
CA LYS A 82 29.64 7.03 16.24
C LYS A 82 28.59 7.91 16.91
N SER A 83 27.98 8.83 16.15
CA SER A 83 26.86 9.62 16.62
C SER A 83 25.72 8.65 16.92
N VAL A 84 25.29 8.64 18.18
CA VAL A 84 24.18 7.78 18.61
C VAL A 84 22.94 8.23 17.84
N ALA A 85 22.40 7.36 17.00
CA ALA A 85 21.19 7.66 16.23
C ALA A 85 20.06 8.09 17.18
N HIS A 86 19.53 9.30 16.99
CA HIS A 86 18.41 9.78 17.80
C HIS A 86 17.09 9.06 17.48
N THR A 87 17.02 8.38 16.32
CA THR A 87 15.83 7.72 15.79
C THR A 87 16.11 6.27 15.39
N PRO A 88 16.54 5.40 16.33
CA PRO A 88 17.04 4.07 16.00
C PRO A 88 15.97 3.15 15.38
N PHE A 89 14.71 3.26 15.83
CA PHE A 89 13.63 2.44 15.28
C PHE A 89 13.26 2.92 13.89
N ALA A 90 13.10 4.24 13.70
CA ALA A 90 12.77 4.79 12.38
C ALA A 90 13.89 4.47 11.36
N ASP A 91 15.15 4.64 11.74
CA ASP A 91 16.30 4.29 10.90
C ASP A 91 16.30 2.81 10.53
N ALA A 92 16.02 1.92 11.49
CA ALA A 92 15.96 0.48 11.22
C ALA A 92 14.85 0.12 10.22
N PHE A 93 13.65 0.68 10.39
CA PHE A 93 12.55 0.46 9.44
C PHE A 93 12.86 1.03 8.06
N ILE A 94 13.39 2.25 7.98
CA ILE A 94 13.75 2.89 6.70
C ILE A 94 14.85 2.08 6.01
N ARG A 95 15.88 1.63 6.73
CA ARG A 95 16.94 0.76 6.17
C ARG A 95 16.39 -0.54 5.63
N LEU A 96 15.48 -1.19 6.38
CA LEU A 96 14.83 -2.41 5.92
C LEU A 96 13.99 -2.17 4.66
N ALA A 97 13.23 -1.08 4.62
CA ALA A 97 12.46 -0.71 3.44
C ALA A 97 13.38 -0.41 2.25
N THR A 98 14.45 0.36 2.43
CA THR A 98 15.45 0.63 1.39
C THR A 98 16.06 -0.66 0.86
N TRP A 99 16.41 -1.60 1.74
CA TRP A 99 16.88 -2.93 1.34
C TRP A 99 15.81 -3.70 0.55
N ALA A 100 14.57 -3.73 1.04
CA ALA A 100 13.47 -4.45 0.41
C ALA A 100 13.12 -3.86 -0.98
N PHE A 101 13.22 -2.53 -1.13
CA PHE A 101 12.96 -1.77 -2.35
C PHE A 101 14.20 -1.60 -3.25
N ASN A 102 15.36 -2.13 -2.85
CA ASN A 102 16.58 -2.11 -3.66
C ASN A 102 16.40 -2.90 -4.97
N ASP A 103 17.15 -2.50 -6.01
CA ASP A 103 17.10 -3.08 -7.36
C ASP A 103 15.67 -3.23 -7.89
N ARG A 104 14.92 -2.12 -7.94
CA ARG A 104 13.51 -2.10 -8.35
C ARG A 104 12.64 -3.03 -7.50
N ALA A 105 12.80 -2.96 -6.19
CA ALA A 105 12.11 -3.82 -5.22
C ALA A 105 12.25 -5.33 -5.48
N ALA A 106 13.40 -5.77 -6.00
CA ALA A 106 13.65 -7.18 -6.28
C ALA A 106 13.52 -8.05 -5.01
N HIS A 107 14.02 -7.57 -3.87
CA HIS A 107 13.95 -8.29 -2.60
C HIS A 107 12.51 -8.44 -2.11
N ALA A 108 11.74 -7.35 -2.04
CA ALA A 108 10.33 -7.41 -1.67
C ALA A 108 9.53 -8.34 -2.60
N LYS A 109 9.74 -8.23 -3.91
CA LYS A 109 9.10 -9.12 -4.90
C LYS A 109 9.43 -10.59 -4.65
N ARG A 110 10.70 -10.94 -4.40
CA ARG A 110 11.13 -12.30 -4.08
C ARG A 110 10.52 -12.82 -2.78
N ILE A 111 10.46 -11.99 -1.73
CA ILE A 111 9.89 -12.37 -0.43
C ILE A 111 8.41 -12.73 -0.58
N PHE A 112 7.59 -11.86 -1.18
CA PHE A 112 6.15 -12.14 -1.35
C PHE A 112 5.88 -13.23 -2.38
N MET A 113 6.73 -13.39 -3.39
CA MET A 113 6.66 -14.53 -4.30
C MET A 113 6.97 -15.85 -3.58
N LEU A 114 8.00 -15.87 -2.73
CA LEU A 114 8.33 -17.03 -1.89
C LEU A 114 7.19 -17.35 -0.94
N PHE A 115 6.63 -16.35 -0.26
CA PHE A 115 5.47 -16.55 0.61
C PHE A 115 4.24 -17.04 -0.14
N ALA A 116 3.99 -16.56 -1.36
CA ALA A 116 2.92 -17.10 -2.21
C ALA A 116 3.16 -18.58 -2.54
N ILE A 117 4.37 -18.96 -2.94
CA ILE A 117 4.72 -20.36 -3.25
C ILE A 117 4.60 -21.25 -2.01
N LEU A 118 5.13 -20.82 -0.86
CA LEU A 118 5.05 -21.57 0.40
C LEU A 118 3.60 -21.71 0.88
N SER A 119 2.81 -20.65 0.80
CA SER A 119 1.38 -20.65 1.13
C SER A 119 0.60 -21.62 0.26
N LEU A 120 0.86 -21.59 -1.06
CA LEU A 120 0.23 -22.50 -2.02
C LEU A 120 0.64 -23.95 -1.74
N GLY A 121 1.94 -24.21 -1.59
CA GLY A 121 2.47 -25.54 -1.32
C GLY A 121 1.93 -26.13 -0.02
N SER A 122 1.88 -25.33 1.05
CA SER A 122 1.35 -25.77 2.34
C SER A 122 -0.15 -26.07 2.27
N THR A 123 -0.95 -25.18 1.68
CA THR A 123 -2.40 -25.38 1.56
C THR A 123 -2.71 -26.62 0.71
N TRP A 124 -2.02 -26.79 -0.41
CA TRP A 124 -2.23 -27.94 -1.30
C TRP A 124 -1.77 -29.26 -0.69
N TYR A 125 -0.69 -29.24 0.09
CA TYR A 125 -0.27 -30.42 0.86
C TYR A 125 -1.42 -30.92 1.76
N TYR A 126 -2.02 -30.02 2.54
CA TYR A 126 -3.13 -30.40 3.42
C TYR A 126 -4.43 -30.69 2.67
N MET A 127 -4.69 -30.02 1.54
CA MET A 127 -5.84 -30.34 0.67
C MET A 127 -5.74 -31.75 0.10
N ILE A 128 -4.56 -32.16 -0.37
CA ILE A 128 -4.31 -33.52 -0.86
C ILE A 128 -4.45 -34.53 0.28
N ALA A 129 -3.89 -34.23 1.46
CA ALA A 129 -4.05 -35.07 2.64
C ALA A 129 -5.53 -35.22 3.05
N PHE A 130 -6.31 -34.14 2.98
CA PHE A 130 -7.75 -34.15 3.25
C PHE A 130 -8.52 -35.00 2.22
N LEU A 131 -8.21 -34.87 0.94
CA LEU A 131 -8.86 -35.64 -0.11
C LEU A 131 -8.56 -37.13 0.03
N ARG A 132 -7.31 -37.49 0.35
CA ARG A 132 -6.95 -38.86 0.70
C ARG A 132 -7.75 -39.37 1.90
N HIS A 133 -7.81 -38.57 2.97
CA HIS A 133 -8.56 -38.93 4.17
C HIS A 133 -10.05 -39.15 3.87
N SER A 134 -10.69 -38.20 3.18
CA SER A 134 -12.11 -38.27 2.80
C SER A 134 -12.41 -39.45 1.85
N TYR A 135 -11.49 -39.80 0.96
CA TYR A 135 -11.62 -40.99 0.10
C TYR A 135 -11.57 -42.29 0.90
N ILE A 136 -10.64 -42.43 1.85
CA ILE A 136 -10.57 -43.61 2.72
C ILE A 136 -11.86 -43.73 3.55
N SER A 137 -12.32 -42.65 4.15
CA SER A 137 -13.58 -42.64 4.91
C SER A 137 -14.82 -42.92 4.05
N TYR A 138 -14.79 -42.57 2.76
CA TYR A 138 -15.84 -42.97 1.82
C TYR A 138 -15.84 -44.48 1.58
N LEU A 139 -14.68 -45.09 1.34
CA LEU A 139 -14.57 -46.54 1.14
C LEU A 139 -15.05 -47.30 2.39
N GLU A 140 -14.66 -46.86 3.58
CA GLU A 140 -15.13 -47.42 4.85
C GLU A 140 -16.65 -47.32 4.98
N ARG A 141 -17.25 -46.15 4.68
CA ARG A 141 -18.70 -45.96 4.68
C ARG A 141 -19.40 -46.89 3.70
N CYS A 142 -18.86 -47.08 2.50
CA CYS A 142 -19.43 -47.99 1.52
C CYS A 142 -19.38 -49.44 1.99
N HIS A 143 -18.28 -49.87 2.62
CA HIS A 143 -18.17 -51.20 3.22
C HIS A 143 -19.20 -51.41 4.34
N LEU A 144 -19.39 -50.41 5.22
CA LEU A 144 -20.35 -50.50 6.33
C LEU A 144 -21.81 -50.47 5.87
N THR A 145 -22.12 -49.69 4.84
CA THR A 145 -23.50 -49.51 4.35
C THR A 145 -23.91 -50.50 3.26
N SER A 146 -23.01 -51.42 2.88
CA SER A 146 -23.19 -52.31 1.72
C SER A 146 -23.53 -51.54 0.43
N TYR A 147 -23.07 -50.29 0.32
CA TYR A 147 -23.30 -49.48 -0.86
C TYR A 147 -22.51 -50.08 -2.03
N PRO A 148 -23.14 -50.29 -3.21
CA PRO A 148 -22.48 -50.95 -4.32
C PRO A 148 -21.29 -50.12 -4.82
N LEU A 149 -20.09 -50.59 -4.47
CA LEU A 149 -18.85 -50.08 -5.02
C LEU A 149 -18.59 -50.75 -6.38
N PRO A 150 -18.12 -50.01 -7.39
CA PRO A 150 -17.55 -50.59 -8.59
C PRO A 150 -16.47 -51.61 -8.20
N PRO A 151 -16.24 -52.67 -8.99
CA PRO A 151 -15.22 -53.67 -8.69
C PRO A 151 -13.84 -53.03 -8.54
N SER A 152 -12.94 -53.71 -7.81
CA SER A 152 -11.58 -53.21 -7.64
C SER A 152 -10.93 -53.02 -9.00
N PRO A 153 -10.40 -51.83 -9.33
CA PRO A 153 -9.74 -51.64 -10.60
C PRO A 153 -8.50 -52.55 -10.65
N PRO A 154 -8.21 -53.15 -11.81
CA PRO A 154 -6.98 -53.90 -11.98
C PRO A 154 -5.74 -53.00 -11.70
N PRO A 155 -4.59 -53.62 -11.35
CA PRO A 155 -3.35 -52.89 -11.16
C PRO A 155 -3.00 -52.09 -12.43
N PHE A 156 -2.39 -50.91 -12.24
CA PHE A 156 -1.94 -50.12 -13.38
C PHE A 156 -0.66 -50.78 -13.91
N ASP A 157 -0.78 -51.52 -15.01
CA ASP A 157 0.32 -52.23 -15.64
C ASP A 157 0.49 -51.71 -17.08
N LEU A 158 1.56 -50.94 -17.31
CA LEU A 158 1.89 -50.38 -18.62
C LEU A 158 2.26 -51.49 -19.63
N SER A 159 2.64 -52.68 -19.16
CA SER A 159 2.92 -53.83 -20.01
C SER A 159 1.65 -54.49 -20.56
N ARG A 160 0.47 -54.14 -20.03
CA ARG A 160 -0.84 -54.69 -20.41
C ARG A 160 -1.80 -53.56 -20.82
N PRO A 161 -1.62 -52.97 -22.02
CA PRO A 161 -2.40 -51.81 -22.45
C PRO A 161 -3.90 -52.10 -22.57
N ASP A 162 -4.26 -53.37 -22.79
CA ASP A 162 -5.64 -53.89 -22.78
C ASP A 162 -6.34 -53.69 -21.42
N LEU A 163 -5.59 -53.71 -20.32
CA LEU A 163 -6.12 -53.49 -18.97
C LEU A 163 -6.11 -52.01 -18.55
N LEU A 164 -5.37 -51.14 -19.24
CA LEU A 164 -5.26 -49.72 -18.89
C LEU A 164 -6.60 -48.99 -18.99
N VAL A 165 -7.35 -49.20 -20.08
CA VAL A 165 -8.63 -48.51 -20.30
C VAL A 165 -9.67 -48.94 -19.26
N PRO A 166 -9.91 -50.25 -19.00
CA PRO A 166 -10.78 -50.69 -17.92
C PRO A 166 -10.32 -50.22 -16.53
N ALA A 167 -9.02 -50.26 -16.25
CA ALA A 167 -8.47 -49.77 -14.97
C ALA A 167 -8.79 -48.29 -14.76
N LEU A 168 -8.54 -47.46 -15.77
CA LEU A 168 -8.78 -46.03 -15.72
C LEU A 168 -10.28 -45.73 -15.63
N HIS A 169 -11.12 -46.42 -16.41
CA HIS A 169 -12.57 -46.27 -16.36
C HIS A 169 -13.15 -46.60 -14.98
N LEU A 170 -12.79 -47.75 -14.39
CA LEU A 170 -13.28 -48.15 -13.07
C LEU A 170 -12.82 -47.22 -11.96
N ARG A 171 -11.58 -46.70 -12.04
CA ARG A 171 -11.11 -45.69 -11.10
C ARG A 171 -11.89 -44.38 -11.25
N ILE A 172 -12.09 -43.89 -12.48
CA ILE A 172 -12.86 -42.66 -12.73
C ILE A 172 -14.29 -42.82 -12.21
N LEU A 173 -14.90 -43.99 -12.41
CA LEU A 173 -16.25 -44.28 -11.93
C LEU A 173 -16.33 -44.27 -10.39
N ARG A 174 -15.38 -44.90 -9.70
CA ARG A 174 -15.31 -44.85 -8.22
C ARG A 174 -15.17 -43.42 -7.72
N ILE A 175 -14.42 -42.60 -8.44
CA ILE A 175 -14.10 -41.23 -8.05
C ILE A 175 -15.25 -40.28 -8.35
N SER A 176 -15.92 -40.46 -9.50
CA SER A 176 -17.14 -39.71 -9.80
C SER A 176 -18.22 -40.04 -8.77
N GLN A 177 -18.34 -41.30 -8.35
CA GLN A 177 -19.26 -41.70 -7.28
C GLN A 177 -18.85 -41.10 -5.92
N TRP A 178 -17.56 -41.12 -5.58
CA TRP A 178 -17.01 -40.46 -4.39
C TRP A 178 -17.34 -38.97 -4.37
N LEU A 179 -16.94 -38.23 -5.41
CA LEU A 179 -17.18 -36.80 -5.54
C LEU A 179 -18.67 -36.44 -5.62
N ALA A 180 -19.50 -37.27 -6.24
CA ALA A 180 -20.95 -37.08 -6.28
C ALA A 180 -21.60 -37.33 -4.92
N SER A 181 -21.06 -38.27 -4.14
CA SER A 181 -21.57 -38.59 -2.80
C SER A 181 -21.14 -37.58 -1.73
N LEU A 182 -20.11 -36.77 -2.01
CA LEU A 182 -19.50 -35.89 -1.04
C LEU A 182 -19.59 -34.42 -1.42
N SER A 183 -20.16 -33.66 -0.51
CA SER A 183 -19.87 -32.25 -0.39
C SER A 183 -18.54 -32.08 0.36
N LEU A 184 -17.40 -32.31 -0.31
CA LEU A 184 -16.04 -32.21 0.27
C LEU A 184 -15.84 -30.91 1.07
N PHE A 185 -16.29 -29.80 0.47
CA PHE A 185 -16.21 -28.49 1.08
C PHE A 185 -17.08 -28.40 2.35
N LYS A 186 -18.27 -29.02 2.36
CA LYS A 186 -19.11 -29.10 3.57
C LYS A 186 -18.45 -29.97 4.64
N GLU A 187 -17.88 -31.12 4.31
CA GLU A 187 -17.21 -31.97 5.29
C GLU A 187 -16.03 -31.25 5.95
N ALA A 188 -15.18 -30.58 5.13
CA ALA A 188 -14.07 -29.79 5.63
C ALA A 188 -14.52 -28.71 6.62
N TRP A 189 -15.53 -27.92 6.26
CA TRP A 189 -16.04 -26.86 7.14
C TRP A 189 -16.81 -27.39 8.34
N MET A 190 -17.51 -28.52 8.22
CA MET A 190 -18.17 -29.14 9.36
C MET A 190 -17.16 -29.60 10.41
N GLU A 191 -15.98 -30.08 10.01
CA GLU A 191 -14.92 -30.41 10.97
C GLU A 191 -14.30 -29.17 11.62
N VAL A 192 -14.18 -28.08 10.85
CA VAL A 192 -13.65 -26.80 11.33
C VAL A 192 -14.53 -26.14 12.38
N ILE A 193 -15.85 -26.21 12.20
CA ILE A 193 -16.85 -25.60 13.09
C ILE A 193 -17.34 -26.57 14.17
N LYS A 194 -16.74 -27.76 14.27
CA LYS A 194 -17.18 -28.82 15.17
C LYS A 194 -16.99 -28.44 16.64
N ASP A 195 -15.82 -27.90 16.96
CA ASP A 195 -15.39 -27.58 18.31
C ASP A 195 -14.91 -26.12 18.39
N SER A 196 -15.08 -25.47 19.55
CA SER A 196 -14.65 -24.08 19.77
C SER A 196 -13.14 -23.90 19.58
N THR A 197 -12.35 -24.91 19.92
CA THR A 197 -10.89 -24.93 19.76
C THR A 197 -10.48 -24.92 18.29
N SER A 198 -11.14 -25.74 17.46
CA SER A 198 -10.96 -25.72 16.00
C SER A 198 -11.42 -24.39 15.40
N TRP A 199 -12.53 -23.84 15.90
CA TRP A 199 -13.07 -22.57 15.45
C TRP A 199 -12.16 -21.39 15.81
N TRP A 200 -11.42 -21.43 16.92
CA TRP A 200 -10.58 -20.33 17.39
C TRP A 200 -9.64 -19.80 16.30
N TRP A 201 -8.89 -20.69 15.63
CA TRP A 201 -7.99 -20.33 14.53
C TRP A 201 -8.72 -19.88 13.26
N SER A 202 -9.77 -20.61 12.90
CA SER A 202 -10.57 -20.36 11.70
C SER A 202 -11.37 -19.06 11.79
N SER A 203 -11.77 -18.67 12.98
CA SER A 203 -12.43 -17.39 13.21
C SER A 203 -11.51 -16.24 12.86
N GLU A 204 -10.21 -16.32 13.19
CA GLU A 204 -9.26 -15.23 12.95
C GLU A 204 -9.03 -15.00 11.46
N ILE A 205 -8.93 -16.07 10.67
CA ILE A 205 -8.83 -15.96 9.21
C ILE A 205 -10.12 -15.37 8.60
N CYS A 206 -11.27 -15.65 9.20
CA CYS A 206 -12.55 -15.05 8.77
C CYS A 206 -12.65 -13.57 9.18
N ILE A 207 -12.18 -13.19 10.37
CA ILE A 207 -12.16 -11.79 10.83
C ILE A 207 -11.24 -10.95 9.95
N ILE A 208 -10.02 -11.44 9.66
CA ILE A 208 -9.10 -10.69 8.81
C ILE A 208 -9.63 -10.54 7.38
N THR A 209 -10.27 -11.59 6.82
CA THR A 209 -10.83 -11.52 5.47
C THR A 209 -12.02 -10.59 5.38
N VAL A 210 -13.02 -10.70 6.26
CA VAL A 210 -14.20 -9.81 6.25
C VAL A 210 -13.84 -8.37 6.61
N GLY A 211 -12.87 -8.19 7.51
CA GLY A 211 -12.52 -6.90 8.08
C GLY A 211 -11.32 -6.26 7.39
N ALA A 212 -10.15 -6.43 8.01
CA ALA A 212 -8.95 -5.65 7.70
C ALA A 212 -8.51 -5.80 6.25
N TRP A 213 -8.45 -7.04 5.75
CA TRP A 213 -7.88 -7.34 4.44
C TRP A 213 -8.80 -6.89 3.31
N ASP A 214 -10.11 -7.09 3.38
CA ASP A 214 -10.98 -6.70 2.26
C ASP A 214 -11.17 -5.18 2.15
N LEU A 215 -11.26 -4.49 3.29
CA LEU A 215 -11.16 -3.03 3.27
C LEU A 215 -9.80 -2.58 2.72
N PHE A 216 -8.71 -3.24 3.10
CA PHE A 216 -7.39 -2.92 2.57
C PHE A 216 -7.32 -3.13 1.04
N LEU A 217 -7.79 -4.28 0.54
CA LEU A 217 -7.91 -4.59 -0.89
C LEU A 217 -8.64 -3.46 -1.62
N ARG A 218 -9.79 -3.05 -1.09
CA ARG A 218 -10.61 -1.97 -1.63
C ARG A 218 -9.86 -0.64 -1.69
N HIS A 219 -9.37 -0.16 -0.55
CA HIS A 219 -8.71 1.15 -0.45
C HIS A 219 -7.43 1.21 -1.29
N GLU A 220 -6.64 0.15 -1.29
CA GLU A 220 -5.42 0.08 -2.07
C GLU A 220 -5.66 -0.06 -3.55
N ALA A 221 -6.67 -0.83 -3.95
CA ALA A 221 -7.00 -0.93 -5.35
C ALA A 221 -7.60 0.35 -5.91
N GLU A 222 -8.31 1.14 -5.11
CA GLU A 222 -8.72 2.49 -5.49
C GLU A 222 -7.49 3.39 -5.65
N ARG A 223 -6.63 3.42 -4.61
CA ARG A 223 -5.43 4.26 -4.58
C ARG A 223 -4.47 3.95 -5.73
N LEU A 224 -4.14 2.69 -5.92
CA LEU A 224 -3.19 2.19 -6.92
C LEU A 224 -3.85 1.86 -8.27
N ARG A 225 -5.18 1.96 -8.35
CA ARG A 225 -5.98 1.66 -9.55
C ARG A 225 -5.75 0.24 -10.07
N ILE A 226 -5.75 -0.71 -9.13
CA ILE A 226 -5.64 -2.14 -9.43
C ILE A 226 -7.02 -2.63 -9.90
N PRO A 227 -7.20 -2.98 -11.19
CA PRO A 227 -8.49 -3.44 -11.68
C PRO A 227 -8.83 -4.83 -11.15
N HIS A 228 -10.12 -5.18 -11.13
CA HIS A 228 -10.62 -6.53 -10.80
C HIS A 228 -10.23 -7.04 -9.40
N VAL A 229 -10.24 -6.18 -8.39
CA VAL A 229 -9.86 -6.49 -7.00
C VAL A 229 -10.55 -7.73 -6.46
N TRP A 230 -11.84 -7.89 -6.77
CA TRP A 230 -12.66 -9.04 -6.38
C TRP A 230 -12.04 -10.38 -6.78
N THR A 231 -11.18 -10.43 -7.81
CA THR A 231 -10.49 -11.66 -8.22
C THR A 231 -9.49 -12.14 -7.18
N PHE A 232 -8.85 -11.24 -6.42
CA PHE A 232 -7.99 -11.63 -5.30
C PHE A 232 -8.82 -12.24 -4.18
N MET A 233 -9.97 -11.65 -3.87
CA MET A 233 -10.87 -12.22 -2.87
C MET A 233 -11.42 -13.58 -3.33
N ALA A 234 -11.90 -13.69 -4.57
CA ALA A 234 -12.36 -14.95 -5.14
C ALA A 234 -11.26 -16.02 -5.17
N LEU A 235 -10.02 -15.64 -5.48
CA LEU A 235 -8.87 -16.55 -5.41
C LEU A 235 -8.61 -17.00 -3.97
N GLY A 236 -8.78 -16.12 -2.98
CA GLY A 236 -8.70 -16.46 -1.57
C GLY A 236 -9.75 -17.48 -1.14
N GLN A 237 -10.97 -17.36 -1.67
CA GLN A 237 -12.08 -18.29 -1.41
C GLN A 237 -11.90 -19.66 -2.11
N LEU A 238 -11.24 -19.69 -3.27
CA LEU A 238 -11.04 -20.91 -4.06
C LEU A 238 -9.79 -21.69 -3.67
N VAL A 239 -8.71 -21.01 -3.30
CA VAL A 239 -7.39 -21.62 -3.08
C VAL A 239 -6.97 -21.52 -1.62
N ALA A 240 -6.49 -20.34 -1.22
CA ALA A 240 -5.98 -20.05 0.10
C ALA A 240 -5.93 -18.54 0.27
N ILE A 241 -6.30 -18.04 1.44
CA ILE A 241 -6.33 -16.61 1.73
C ILE A 241 -4.91 -16.05 1.76
N SER A 242 -3.95 -16.78 2.36
CA SER A 242 -2.53 -16.39 2.39
C SER A 242 -1.93 -16.28 0.99
N PHE A 243 -2.27 -17.20 0.09
CA PHE A 243 -1.80 -17.14 -1.30
C PHE A 243 -2.32 -15.88 -2.00
N ALA A 244 -3.63 -15.62 -1.90
CA ALA A 244 -4.24 -14.44 -2.49
C ALA A 244 -3.72 -13.12 -1.89
N LEU A 245 -3.52 -13.07 -0.56
CA LEU A 245 -2.91 -11.94 0.14
C LEU A 245 -1.49 -11.67 -0.38
N ASN A 246 -0.67 -12.70 -0.53
CA ASN A 246 0.70 -12.55 -1.03
C ASN A 246 0.76 -12.12 -2.49
N LEU A 247 -0.13 -12.62 -3.35
CA LEU A 247 -0.25 -12.13 -4.72
C LEU A 247 -0.75 -10.69 -4.80
N PHE A 248 -1.67 -10.31 -3.91
CA PHE A 248 -2.11 -8.93 -3.81
C PHE A 248 -0.96 -8.00 -3.38
N ASN A 249 -0.23 -8.36 -2.33
CA ASN A 249 0.94 -7.62 -1.86
C ASN A 249 2.01 -7.50 -2.96
N LEU A 250 2.23 -8.57 -3.71
CA LEU A 250 3.09 -8.54 -4.89
C LEU A 250 2.58 -7.55 -5.94
N GLY A 251 1.27 -7.55 -6.23
CA GLY A 251 0.63 -6.58 -7.11
C GLY A 251 0.76 -5.13 -6.63
N VAL A 252 0.60 -4.89 -5.32
CA VAL A 252 0.83 -3.60 -4.66
C VAL A 252 2.28 -3.17 -4.86
N ILE A 253 3.26 -4.04 -4.62
CA ILE A 253 4.69 -3.73 -4.80
C ILE A 253 5.00 -3.39 -6.26
N TYR A 254 4.51 -4.16 -7.23
CA TYR A 254 4.70 -3.83 -8.65
C TYR A 254 4.12 -2.46 -9.02
N ARG A 255 3.05 -2.01 -8.35
CA ARG A 255 2.41 -0.71 -8.60
C ARG A 255 3.03 0.44 -7.82
N LEU A 256 3.47 0.21 -6.60
CA LEU A 256 4.26 1.15 -5.81
C LEU A 256 5.59 1.40 -6.51
N ASP A 257 6.31 0.35 -6.90
CA ASP A 257 7.53 0.41 -7.71
C ASP A 257 7.30 1.28 -8.95
N ALA A 258 6.19 1.11 -9.66
CA ALA A 258 5.90 1.93 -10.84
C ALA A 258 5.73 3.43 -10.54
N ARG A 259 4.93 3.79 -9.54
CA ARG A 259 4.62 5.20 -9.24
C ARG A 259 5.72 5.87 -8.45
N ASP A 260 6.20 5.18 -7.42
CA ASP A 260 7.23 5.69 -6.54
C ASP A 260 8.59 5.65 -7.23
N LEU A 261 8.95 4.65 -8.04
CA LEU A 261 10.20 4.75 -8.84
C LEU A 261 10.10 5.81 -9.93
N LEU A 262 8.94 6.15 -10.49
CA LEU A 262 8.91 7.28 -11.45
C LEU A 262 9.25 8.60 -10.73
N THR A 263 8.79 8.75 -9.49
CA THR A 263 9.18 9.91 -8.66
C THR A 263 10.62 9.79 -8.15
N ALA A 264 11.03 8.60 -7.71
CA ALA A 264 12.35 8.31 -7.15
C ALA A 264 13.39 7.90 -8.19
N ARG A 265 13.12 7.98 -9.50
CA ARG A 265 14.12 7.84 -10.57
C ARG A 265 14.51 9.20 -11.13
N ALA A 266 13.74 10.24 -10.82
CA ALA A 266 14.28 11.60 -10.76
C ALA A 266 15.35 11.68 -9.65
N ASP A 267 15.19 10.91 -8.57
CA ASP A 267 16.15 10.79 -7.47
C ASP A 267 16.93 9.45 -7.55
N GLN A 268 17.96 9.31 -8.39
CA GLN A 268 18.76 8.08 -8.60
C GLN A 268 19.61 7.55 -7.41
N ILE A 269 19.06 7.50 -6.20
CA ILE A 269 19.83 8.06 -5.12
C ILE A 269 20.02 7.05 -3.94
N LEU A 270 19.11 6.18 -3.51
CA LEU A 270 19.29 5.44 -2.23
C LEU A 270 20.37 4.31 -2.20
N ARG A 271 21.68 4.60 -2.03
CA ARG A 271 22.66 3.70 -1.35
C ARG A 271 23.24 4.36 -0.09
N ALA A 272 22.40 4.66 0.90
CA ALA A 272 22.88 5.23 2.15
C ALA A 272 23.29 4.11 3.14
N ASN A 273 24.61 3.88 3.29
CA ASN A 273 25.17 3.31 4.53
C ASN A 273 25.13 4.33 5.70
N ARG A 274 24.67 5.57 5.45
CA ARG A 274 24.56 6.68 6.42
C ARG A 274 23.16 6.74 7.06
N HIS A 275 23.04 7.46 8.17
CA HIS A 275 21.75 7.70 8.85
C HIS A 275 20.73 8.31 7.88
N ALA A 276 19.49 7.82 7.90
CA ALA A 276 18.46 8.31 6.99
C ALA A 276 17.91 9.67 7.45
N ILE A 277 17.89 9.89 8.77
CA ILE A 277 17.39 11.10 9.39
C ILE A 277 18.51 11.74 10.22
N GLU A 278 18.96 12.91 9.81
CA GLU A 278 19.95 13.70 10.53
C GLU A 278 19.25 14.76 11.42
N PRO A 279 19.83 15.12 12.57
CA PRO A 279 19.46 16.36 13.23
C PRO A 279 19.61 17.52 12.25
N LEU A 280 18.56 18.34 12.12
CA LEU A 280 18.79 19.71 11.70
C LEU A 280 19.69 20.33 12.78
N GLU A 281 20.96 20.55 12.44
CA GLU A 281 21.90 21.25 13.31
C GLU A 281 21.24 22.58 13.66
N GLU A 282 20.81 22.71 14.92
CA GLU A 282 20.50 24.01 15.49
C GLU A 282 21.80 24.77 15.34
N HIS A 283 21.88 25.66 14.33
CA HIS A 283 23.06 26.48 14.04
C HIS A 283 23.68 26.81 15.37
N SER A 284 24.77 26.10 15.65
CA SER A 284 25.37 26.04 16.97
C SER A 284 25.78 27.45 17.23
N LYS A 285 24.93 28.20 17.97
CA LYS A 285 24.90 29.67 18.11
C LYS A 285 26.16 30.18 17.49
N GLU A 286 26.12 30.51 16.20
CA GLU A 286 27.29 30.85 15.42
C GLU A 286 28.08 31.77 16.33
N SER A 287 29.14 31.19 16.92
CA SER A 287 29.76 31.76 18.10
C SER A 287 30.36 32.99 17.50
N SER A 288 29.68 34.14 17.71
CA SER A 288 29.91 35.40 16.99
C SER A 288 31.37 35.42 16.63
N PRO A 289 31.73 35.32 15.33
CA PRO A 289 33.07 34.94 14.89
C PRO A 289 34.03 35.63 15.83
N PRO A 290 34.88 34.88 16.58
CA PRO A 290 35.57 35.40 17.74
C PRO A 290 36.08 36.77 17.35
N LEU A 291 35.52 37.82 17.99
CA LEU A 291 35.84 39.22 17.71
C LEU A 291 37.35 39.24 17.56
N TRP A 292 37.83 39.42 16.33
CA TRP A 292 39.25 39.34 16.03
C TRP A 292 39.92 40.28 17.02
N ALA A 293 40.60 39.71 18.02
CA ALA A 293 41.51 40.49 18.83
C ALA A 293 42.49 41.07 17.83
N GLU A 294 42.56 42.40 17.77
CA GLU A 294 43.46 43.16 16.91
C GLU A 294 44.82 42.47 16.84
N SER A 295 45.05 41.71 15.77
CA SER A 295 46.37 41.19 15.48
C SER A 295 47.17 42.38 14.99
N ASN A 296 48.08 42.86 15.84
CA ASN A 296 49.13 43.79 15.47
C ASN A 296 49.71 43.40 14.11
N TRP A 297 49.54 44.28 13.14
CA TRP A 297 50.21 44.22 11.85
C TRP A 297 51.71 44.46 12.07
N GLU A 298 52.46 43.42 12.42
CA GLU A 298 53.90 43.42 12.21
C GLU A 298 54.18 43.21 10.73
N ARG A 299 54.67 44.29 10.14
CA ARG A 299 55.17 44.45 8.77
C ARG A 299 56.33 43.48 8.53
N PRO A 300 56.25 42.52 7.58
CA PRO A 300 57.43 41.76 7.17
C PRO A 300 58.20 42.56 6.12
N GLU A 301 59.49 42.78 6.40
CA GLU A 301 60.45 43.36 5.48
C GLU A 301 60.74 42.44 4.29
N GLU A 302 60.96 43.07 3.14
CA GLU A 302 61.56 42.49 1.95
C GLU A 302 62.94 41.89 2.25
N THR A 303 63.26 40.71 1.70
CA THR A 303 64.57 40.42 1.11
C THR A 303 64.59 39.12 0.27
N ARG A 304 64.53 39.32 -1.07
CA ARG A 304 65.38 38.74 -2.14
C ARG A 304 65.55 37.21 -2.38
N PRO A 305 65.99 36.83 -3.61
CA PRO A 305 65.55 35.60 -4.28
C PRO A 305 66.63 34.52 -4.42
N VAL A 306 66.20 33.27 -4.63
CA VAL A 306 67.06 32.17 -5.09
C VAL A 306 66.46 31.55 -6.35
N ARG A 307 67.23 31.60 -7.45
CA ARG A 307 67.03 30.84 -8.69
C ARG A 307 67.59 29.44 -8.51
N ILE A 308 66.87 28.42 -8.96
CA ILE A 308 67.48 27.18 -9.50
C ILE A 308 66.73 26.80 -10.78
N ALA A 309 67.50 26.61 -11.84
CA ALA A 309 67.08 26.24 -13.19
C ALA A 309 67.05 24.72 -13.36
N LEU A 310 66.20 24.21 -14.25
CA LEU A 310 66.40 22.91 -14.90
C LEU A 310 65.99 23.00 -16.37
N ALA A 311 66.88 22.46 -17.20
CA ALA A 311 66.94 22.52 -18.65
C ALA A 311 66.11 21.39 -19.32
N PRO A 312 65.87 21.47 -20.65
CA PRO A 312 65.00 20.55 -21.37
C PRO A 312 65.78 19.39 -22.00
N THR A 313 65.15 18.22 -22.10
CA THR A 313 65.61 17.11 -22.94
C THR A 313 64.82 17.02 -24.24
N GLN A 314 65.53 16.65 -25.30
CA GLN A 314 65.23 16.86 -26.71
C GLN A 314 65.29 15.51 -27.47
N ARG A 315 64.42 15.37 -28.51
CA ARG A 315 64.41 14.47 -29.70
C ARG A 315 63.97 12.99 -29.51
N SER A 316 62.86 12.49 -30.13
CA SER A 316 62.48 12.28 -31.57
C SER A 316 62.89 10.85 -32.07
N PRO A 317 62.30 10.16 -33.11
CA PRO A 317 61.34 10.57 -34.19
C PRO A 317 60.24 9.53 -34.64
N TYR A 318 59.43 9.94 -35.63
CA TYR A 318 58.50 9.21 -36.56
C TYR A 318 57.07 8.93 -36.02
N HIS A 319 55.95 9.30 -36.66
CA HIS A 319 55.59 9.37 -38.09
C HIS A 319 54.58 10.50 -38.43
N ALA A 320 54.83 11.13 -39.59
CA ALA A 320 53.94 11.63 -40.64
C ALA A 320 52.59 12.34 -40.31
N HIS A 321 52.56 13.64 -40.62
CA HIS A 321 51.37 14.41 -41.00
C HIS A 321 50.83 14.00 -42.39
N PRO A 322 49.59 14.40 -42.72
CA PRO A 322 49.46 15.46 -43.72
C PRO A 322 48.62 16.66 -43.28
N LEU A 323 49.16 17.81 -43.68
CA LEU A 323 48.65 19.17 -43.85
C LEU A 323 47.16 19.48 -43.58
N GLY A 324 46.96 20.54 -42.78
CA GLY A 324 46.47 21.80 -43.35
C GLY A 324 45.10 22.28 -42.87
N SER A 325 45.07 23.10 -41.81
CA SER A 325 44.08 24.18 -41.65
C SER A 325 44.66 25.29 -40.75
N PRO A 326 44.56 26.57 -41.14
CA PRO A 326 45.09 27.68 -40.36
C PRO A 326 44.12 28.05 -39.23
N GLU A 327 44.59 27.96 -37.98
CA GLU A 327 43.93 28.57 -36.84
C GLU A 327 44.04 30.11 -36.96
N ALA A 328 42.93 30.73 -37.33
CA ALA A 328 42.72 32.14 -37.16
C ALA A 328 42.36 32.42 -35.69
N SER A 329 43.24 33.14 -34.99
CA SER A 329 42.97 33.73 -33.69
C SER A 329 41.88 34.81 -33.82
N VAL A 330 40.63 34.46 -33.51
CA VAL A 330 39.51 35.41 -33.46
C VAL A 330 39.62 36.23 -32.17
N LEU A 331 39.85 37.54 -32.32
CA LEU A 331 39.78 38.52 -31.23
C LEU A 331 38.42 38.48 -30.51
N PRO A 332 38.38 38.72 -29.18
CA PRO A 332 37.12 38.81 -28.43
C PRO A 332 36.30 40.00 -28.97
N THR A 333 35.22 39.68 -29.67
CA THR A 333 34.29 40.67 -30.20
C THR A 333 33.57 41.36 -29.04
N ARG A 334 33.63 42.70 -29.06
CA ARG A 334 32.97 43.62 -28.13
C ARG A 334 31.47 43.26 -28.03
N ARG A 335 31.02 42.75 -26.88
CA ARG A 335 29.60 42.44 -26.61
C ARG A 335 28.75 43.70 -26.88
N ARG A 336 28.07 43.75 -28.03
CA ARG A 336 27.01 44.73 -28.29
C ARG A 336 25.93 44.53 -27.22
N SER A 337 25.51 45.60 -26.57
CA SER A 337 24.36 45.55 -25.66
C SER A 337 23.15 45.00 -26.43
N PRO A 338 22.36 44.09 -25.85
CA PRO A 338 21.13 43.62 -26.48
C PRO A 338 20.23 44.80 -26.81
N ASP A 339 19.66 44.79 -28.01
CA ASP A 339 18.77 45.83 -28.51
C ASP A 339 17.56 45.97 -27.55
N PRO A 340 17.25 47.18 -27.03
CA PRO A 340 16.20 47.40 -26.03
C PRO A 340 14.79 46.99 -26.48
N ASN A 341 14.59 46.70 -27.77
CA ASN A 341 13.32 46.21 -28.32
C ASN A 341 13.17 44.68 -28.32
N VAL A 342 14.17 43.92 -27.88
CA VAL A 342 14.09 42.46 -27.84
C VAL A 342 13.28 42.01 -26.61
N ARG A 343 12.04 41.56 -26.85
CA ARG A 343 11.20 40.90 -25.85
C ARG A 343 11.58 39.43 -25.78
N VAL A 344 11.95 38.97 -24.58
CA VAL A 344 12.26 37.56 -24.33
C VAL A 344 11.04 36.90 -23.70
N PHE A 345 10.41 35.98 -24.43
CA PHE A 345 9.34 35.15 -23.89
C PHE A 345 9.91 33.84 -23.39
N SER A 346 9.50 33.44 -22.19
CA SER A 346 9.75 32.12 -21.64
C SER A 346 8.45 31.34 -21.64
N THR A 347 8.42 30.28 -22.45
CA THR A 347 7.31 29.34 -22.53
C THR A 347 7.67 28.10 -21.71
N THR A 348 6.90 27.83 -20.67
CA THR A 348 7.02 26.60 -19.88
C THR A 348 5.80 25.74 -20.15
N VAL A 349 6.01 24.56 -20.73
CA VAL A 349 4.95 23.56 -20.94
C VAL A 349 5.10 22.49 -19.87
N THR A 350 4.11 22.38 -19.00
CA THR A 350 4.01 21.30 -18.03
C THR A 350 2.97 20.30 -18.49
N VAL A 351 3.35 19.03 -18.61
CA VAL A 351 2.45 17.95 -19.06
C VAL A 351 2.21 17.01 -17.89
N GLN A 352 0.99 17.05 -17.34
CA GLN A 352 0.57 16.17 -16.25
C GLN A 352 -0.36 15.09 -16.80
N ARG A 353 0.05 13.82 -16.72
CA ARG A 353 -0.80 12.68 -17.11
C ARG A 353 -1.47 12.09 -15.89
N LYS A 354 -2.79 12.28 -15.77
CA LYS A 354 -3.62 11.66 -14.74
C LYS A 354 -4.32 10.43 -15.32
N PRO A 355 -4.02 9.20 -14.88
CA PRO A 355 -4.73 8.04 -15.40
C PRO A 355 -6.23 8.14 -15.11
N LEU A 356 -7.07 7.56 -15.95
CA LEU A 356 -8.51 7.46 -15.73
C LEU A 356 -8.87 6.09 -15.14
N PRO A 357 -10.04 5.97 -14.49
CA PRO A 357 -10.51 4.68 -14.01
C PRO A 357 -10.62 3.67 -15.16
N PRO A 358 -10.37 2.36 -14.91
CA PRO A 358 -10.46 1.34 -15.94
C PRO A 358 -11.90 1.27 -16.52
N ARG A 359 -12.01 0.83 -17.78
CA ARG A 359 -13.33 0.59 -18.40
C ARG A 359 -14.14 -0.38 -17.53
N PRO A 360 -15.42 -0.08 -17.27
CA PRO A 360 -16.21 -0.88 -16.37
C PRO A 360 -16.48 -2.27 -16.96
N THR A 361 -16.23 -3.27 -16.15
CA THR A 361 -16.40 -4.69 -16.44
C THR A 361 -17.83 -5.13 -16.13
N LEU A 362 -18.18 -6.39 -16.43
CA LEU A 362 -19.48 -6.96 -16.05
C LEU A 362 -19.67 -6.88 -14.52
N MET A 363 -18.64 -7.19 -13.74
CA MET A 363 -18.70 -7.08 -12.28
C MET A 363 -18.87 -5.63 -11.83
N ASP A 364 -18.28 -4.65 -12.51
CA ASP A 364 -18.52 -3.24 -12.21
C ASP A 364 -19.94 -2.78 -12.55
N LYS A 365 -20.60 -3.43 -13.52
CA LYS A 365 -22.03 -3.21 -13.79
C LYS A 365 -22.88 -3.79 -12.66
N PHE A 366 -22.58 -5.01 -12.22
CA PHE A 366 -23.25 -5.64 -11.08
C PHE A 366 -23.07 -4.81 -9.79
N ALA A 367 -21.85 -4.40 -9.50
CA ALA A 367 -21.48 -3.53 -8.41
C ALA A 367 -22.28 -2.21 -8.41
N ARG A 368 -22.39 -1.57 -9.58
CA ARG A 368 -23.21 -0.36 -9.76
C ARG A 368 -24.70 -0.62 -9.56
N THR A 369 -25.22 -1.75 -10.03
CA THR A 369 -26.60 -2.15 -9.77
C THR A 369 -26.84 -2.34 -8.27
N MET A 370 -25.93 -3.01 -7.55
CA MET A 370 -26.00 -3.15 -6.09
C MET A 370 -25.96 -1.78 -5.39
N GLN A 371 -25.10 -0.86 -5.84
CA GLN A 371 -25.00 0.49 -5.28
C GLN A 371 -26.27 1.33 -5.48
N ARG A 372 -27.09 1.04 -6.50
CA ARG A 372 -28.40 1.69 -6.69
C ARG A 372 -29.41 1.25 -5.63
N PHE A 373 -29.33 0.01 -5.17
CA PHE A 373 -30.22 -0.53 -4.14
C PHE A 373 -29.75 -0.17 -2.74
N ILE A 374 -28.45 -0.24 -2.50
CA ILE A 374 -27.84 0.02 -1.20
C ILE A 374 -26.77 1.08 -1.40
N PRO A 375 -26.89 2.29 -0.83
CA PRO A 375 -25.84 3.29 -0.91
C PRO A 375 -24.58 2.80 -0.19
N GLU A 376 -23.40 3.04 -0.77
CA GLU A 376 -22.12 2.58 -0.23
C GLU A 376 -21.87 2.94 1.23
N LYS A 377 -22.27 4.16 1.61
CA LYS A 377 -22.14 4.68 2.98
C LYS A 377 -22.88 3.83 4.02
N VAL A 378 -23.88 3.07 3.58
CA VAL A 378 -24.70 2.19 4.41
C VAL A 378 -24.32 0.72 4.16
N GLY A 379 -24.18 0.33 2.89
CA GLY A 379 -23.92 -1.05 2.50
C GLY A 379 -22.58 -1.58 2.97
N LEU A 380 -21.50 -0.79 2.83
CA LEU A 380 -20.17 -1.26 3.21
C LEU A 380 -20.06 -1.51 4.74
N PRO A 381 -20.44 -0.58 5.63
CA PRO A 381 -20.42 -0.84 7.07
C PRO A 381 -21.38 -1.98 7.46
N LEU A 382 -22.56 -2.04 6.83
CA LEU A 382 -23.53 -3.09 7.07
C LEU A 382 -22.97 -4.46 6.72
N PHE A 383 -22.32 -4.62 5.56
CA PHE A 383 -21.74 -5.91 5.15
C PHE A 383 -20.54 -6.31 6.02
N VAL A 384 -19.69 -5.37 6.42
CA VAL A 384 -18.60 -5.64 7.35
C VAL A 384 -19.14 -6.08 8.72
N LEU A 385 -20.11 -5.34 9.28
CA LEU A 385 -20.74 -5.69 10.56
C LEU A 385 -21.50 -7.01 10.49
N ALA A 386 -22.24 -7.26 9.41
CA ALA A 386 -22.97 -8.51 9.21
C ALA A 386 -22.01 -9.69 9.04
N GLY A 387 -20.90 -9.52 8.31
CA GLY A 387 -19.87 -10.52 8.18
C GLY A 387 -19.19 -10.83 9.51
N LEU A 388 -18.78 -9.80 10.27
CA LEU A 388 -18.20 -9.99 11.61
C LEU A 388 -19.20 -10.62 12.59
N SER A 389 -20.47 -10.20 12.54
CA SER A 389 -21.55 -10.83 13.32
C SER A 389 -21.75 -12.29 12.92
N SER A 390 -21.60 -12.64 11.64
CA SER A 390 -21.71 -14.01 11.17
C SER A 390 -20.56 -14.89 11.70
N VAL A 391 -19.34 -14.35 11.80
CA VAL A 391 -18.19 -15.04 12.40
C VAL A 391 -18.41 -15.21 13.91
N LEU A 392 -18.98 -14.20 14.56
CA LEU A 392 -19.27 -14.18 16.00
C LEU A 392 -20.27 -15.23 16.46
N GLN A 393 -21.30 -15.50 15.67
CA GLN A 393 -22.39 -16.38 16.05
C GLN A 393 -22.03 -17.87 16.03
N HIS A 394 -20.74 -18.23 16.00
CA HIS A 394 -20.18 -19.57 15.86
C HIS A 394 -21.02 -20.44 14.90
N PRO A 395 -20.69 -20.48 13.60
CA PRO A 395 -21.54 -21.12 12.61
C PRO A 395 -21.76 -22.59 12.98
N ASN A 396 -22.98 -22.92 13.41
CA ASN A 396 -23.36 -24.29 13.75
C ASN A 396 -23.90 -25.08 12.54
N SER A 397 -23.80 -24.50 11.34
CA SER A 397 -24.26 -25.13 10.10
C SER A 397 -23.46 -24.65 8.91
N PHE A 398 -23.36 -25.51 7.91
CA PHE A 398 -22.72 -25.20 6.63
C PHE A 398 -23.32 -23.98 5.92
N THR A 399 -24.65 -23.80 5.99
CA THR A 399 -25.32 -22.64 5.39
C THR A 399 -24.83 -21.33 5.99
N LYS A 400 -24.62 -21.27 7.31
CA LYS A 400 -24.05 -20.09 7.97
C LYS A 400 -22.62 -19.82 7.52
N VAL A 401 -21.81 -20.87 7.33
CA VAL A 401 -20.47 -20.75 6.74
C VAL A 401 -20.54 -20.16 5.33
N MET A 402 -21.46 -20.62 4.48
CA MET A 402 -21.67 -20.03 3.14
C MET A 402 -22.08 -18.56 3.15
N VAL A 403 -22.97 -18.19 4.06
CA VAL A 403 -23.34 -16.78 4.25
C VAL A 403 -22.13 -15.96 4.71
N MET A 404 -21.30 -16.50 5.60
CA MET A 404 -20.06 -15.85 6.05
C MET A 404 -19.09 -15.57 4.90
N HIS A 405 -18.83 -16.55 4.03
CA HIS A 405 -17.94 -16.39 2.86
C HIS A 405 -18.50 -15.47 1.77
N LEU A 406 -19.81 -15.24 1.75
CA LEU A 406 -20.44 -14.32 0.82
C LEU A 406 -20.07 -12.86 1.13
N PHE A 407 -19.90 -12.48 2.41
CA PHE A 407 -19.66 -11.09 2.78
C PHE A 407 -18.35 -10.51 2.22
N PRO A 408 -17.18 -11.17 2.33
CA PRO A 408 -15.95 -10.68 1.68
C PRO A 408 -16.09 -10.53 0.15
N LEU A 409 -16.85 -11.41 -0.49
CA LEU A 409 -17.12 -11.25 -1.93
C LEU A 409 -17.99 -10.02 -2.20
N LEU A 410 -19.03 -9.77 -1.40
CA LEU A 410 -19.89 -8.59 -1.56
C LEU A 410 -19.14 -7.27 -1.28
N ILE A 411 -18.28 -7.25 -0.26
CA ILE A 411 -17.47 -6.08 0.11
C ILE A 411 -16.42 -5.79 -0.99
N SER A 412 -15.72 -6.81 -1.49
CA SER A 412 -14.76 -6.66 -2.60
C SER A 412 -15.42 -6.33 -3.96
N LEU A 413 -16.67 -6.76 -4.19
CA LEU A 413 -17.45 -6.43 -5.38
C LEU A 413 -18.07 -5.03 -5.32
N TYR A 414 -18.23 -4.44 -4.13
CA TYR A 414 -18.79 -3.10 -4.00
C TYR A 414 -17.97 -2.11 -4.85
N PRO A 415 -18.58 -1.18 -5.61
CA PRO A 415 -17.84 -0.39 -6.59
C PRO A 415 -16.71 0.41 -5.93
N THR A 416 -15.46 0.10 -6.27
CA THR A 416 -14.24 0.71 -5.72
C THR A 416 -13.98 2.09 -6.30
N TYR A 417 -14.41 2.32 -7.53
CA TYR A 417 -14.13 3.56 -8.25
C TYR A 417 -15.33 4.49 -8.18
N HIS A 418 -15.20 5.54 -7.37
CA HIS A 418 -16.08 6.68 -7.50
C HIS A 418 -15.88 7.25 -8.90
N GLN A 419 -16.94 7.23 -9.71
CA GLN A 419 -16.95 8.09 -10.88
C GLN A 419 -16.74 9.50 -10.34
N PRO A 420 -15.73 10.25 -10.83
CA PRO A 420 -15.62 11.64 -10.48
C PRO A 420 -16.98 12.23 -10.82
N ALA A 421 -17.76 12.60 -9.80
CA ALA A 421 -19.01 13.28 -10.03
C ALA A 421 -18.66 14.43 -10.96
N PRO A 422 -19.31 14.56 -12.14
CA PRO A 422 -19.01 15.65 -13.04
C PRO A 422 -19.21 16.90 -12.21
N LYS A 423 -18.09 17.47 -11.76
CA LYS A 423 -18.10 18.78 -11.14
C LYS A 423 -18.50 19.61 -12.33
N HIS A 424 -19.79 19.90 -12.44
CA HIS A 424 -20.27 20.94 -13.31
C HIS A 424 -19.51 22.16 -12.82
N ALA A 425 -18.39 22.42 -13.50
CA ALA A 425 -17.63 23.62 -13.38
C ALA A 425 -18.55 24.71 -13.93
N ARG A 426 -19.57 25.08 -13.15
CA ARG A 426 -19.89 26.50 -13.04
C ARG A 426 -18.60 27.07 -12.49
N ALA A 427 -17.71 27.45 -13.40
CA ALA A 427 -16.66 28.41 -13.15
C ALA A 427 -17.39 29.54 -12.45
N ARG A 428 -17.27 29.58 -11.12
CA ARG A 428 -17.76 30.70 -10.36
C ARG A 428 -16.93 31.85 -10.92
N PRO A 429 -17.53 32.87 -11.57
CA PRO A 429 -16.76 33.95 -12.14
C PRO A 429 -15.82 34.44 -11.06
N TRP A 430 -14.52 34.40 -11.38
CA TRP A 430 -13.45 34.77 -10.49
C TRP A 430 -13.58 36.27 -10.29
N ASN A 431 -14.42 36.69 -9.34
CA ASN A 431 -14.52 38.09 -8.96
C ASN A 431 -13.15 38.46 -8.40
N GLY A 432 -12.47 39.38 -9.09
CA GLY A 432 -11.03 39.66 -8.99
C GLY A 432 -10.54 40.29 -7.69
N GLU A 433 -11.04 39.88 -6.53
CA GLU A 433 -10.32 40.10 -5.27
C GLU A 433 -9.18 39.09 -5.21
N SER A 434 -8.04 39.47 -5.79
CA SER A 434 -6.75 38.87 -5.49
C SER A 434 -6.46 39.08 -4.01
N VAL A 435 -6.99 38.21 -3.15
CA VAL A 435 -6.44 38.03 -1.81
C VAL A 435 -5.02 37.53 -2.05
N GLU A 436 -4.07 38.47 -1.98
CA GLU A 436 -2.65 38.19 -2.06
C GLU A 436 -2.39 37.08 -1.02
N PRO A 437 -1.96 35.88 -1.45
CA PRO A 437 -1.75 34.79 -0.51
C PRO A 437 -0.70 35.27 0.48
N GLU A 438 -1.11 35.45 1.74
CA GLU A 438 -0.23 35.87 2.81
C GLU A 438 1.05 35.02 2.71
N PRO A 439 2.24 35.64 2.56
CA PRO A 439 3.48 34.89 2.46
C PRO A 439 3.53 33.95 3.67
N PRO A 440 3.91 32.67 3.49
CA PRO A 440 3.83 31.68 4.55
C PRO A 440 4.63 32.19 5.75
N LEU A 441 3.92 32.77 6.72
CA LEU A 441 4.47 33.35 7.93
C LEU A 441 5.43 32.33 8.50
N PHE A 442 6.70 32.72 8.65
CA PHE A 442 7.78 31.90 9.19
C PHE A 442 7.22 30.98 10.26
N ARG A 443 7.15 29.69 9.94
CA ARG A 443 6.42 28.71 10.74
C ARG A 443 7.04 28.74 12.13
N ARG A 444 6.29 29.22 13.13
CA ARG A 444 6.78 29.31 14.51
C ARG A 444 7.33 27.95 14.94
N PRO A 445 8.46 27.91 15.68
CA PRO A 445 9.04 26.67 16.16
C PRO A 445 7.97 25.85 16.86
N THR A 446 7.78 24.62 16.37
CA THR A 446 6.80 23.67 16.89
C THR A 446 7.21 23.27 18.30
N VAL A 447 6.34 23.53 19.28
CA VAL A 447 6.54 23.05 20.65
C VAL A 447 6.70 21.52 20.59
N GLU A 448 7.77 21.00 21.20
CA GLU A 448 8.06 19.57 21.17
C GLU A 448 6.86 18.76 21.69
N PRO A 449 6.23 17.92 20.83
CA PRO A 449 5.10 17.14 21.28
C PRO A 449 5.56 16.09 22.29
N THR A 450 4.75 15.85 23.32
CA THR A 450 4.96 14.72 24.24
C THR A 450 4.57 13.41 23.55
N THR A 451 5.21 12.29 23.91
CA THR A 451 4.88 10.96 23.34
C THR A 451 3.38 10.64 23.47
N LYS A 452 2.75 11.03 24.59
CA LYS A 452 1.30 10.88 24.80
C LYS A 452 0.48 11.71 23.80
N GLN A 453 0.90 12.93 23.48
CA GLN A 453 0.23 13.76 22.46
C GLN A 453 0.39 13.15 21.07
N VAL A 454 1.56 12.62 20.72
CA VAL A 454 1.78 11.93 19.43
C VAL A 454 0.88 10.70 19.34
N LEU A 455 0.86 9.84 20.35
CA LEU A 455 -0.02 8.66 20.39
C LEU A 455 -1.51 9.06 20.34
N ARG A 456 -1.91 10.09 21.07
CA ARG A 456 -3.29 10.61 21.02
C ARG A 456 -3.63 11.12 19.62
N ARG A 457 -2.70 11.79 18.92
CA ARG A 457 -2.87 12.23 17.53
C ARG A 457 -2.93 11.04 16.56
N MET A 458 -2.14 10.00 16.80
CA MET A 458 -2.19 8.74 16.04
C MET A 458 -3.53 8.02 16.22
N LEU A 459 -4.20 8.14 17.37
CA LEU A 459 -5.52 7.53 17.61
C LEU A 459 -6.70 8.47 17.32
N ALA A 460 -6.47 9.79 17.25
CA ALA A 460 -7.51 10.77 16.97
C ALA A 460 -8.00 10.67 15.52
N ARG A 461 -9.20 11.19 15.25
CA ARG A 461 -9.74 11.30 13.89
C ARG A 461 -8.83 12.11 13.00
N THR A 462 -8.76 11.74 11.73
CA THR A 462 -7.87 12.43 10.79
C THR A 462 -8.38 13.82 10.44
N ASN A 463 -9.71 13.96 10.36
CA ASN A 463 -10.36 15.25 10.18
C ASN A 463 -11.61 15.33 11.07
N SER A 464 -11.63 16.29 12.00
CA SER A 464 -12.76 16.50 12.92
C SER A 464 -14.05 16.91 12.20
N ARG A 465 -13.96 17.45 10.99
CA ARG A 465 -15.12 17.85 10.16
C ARG A 465 -15.74 16.66 9.42
N VAL A 466 -15.02 15.55 9.28
CA VAL A 466 -15.52 14.36 8.60
C VAL A 466 -16.25 13.48 9.62
N PRO A 467 -17.50 13.07 9.34
CA PRO A 467 -18.22 12.13 10.21
C PRO A 467 -17.43 10.83 10.43
N VAL A 468 -17.56 10.23 11.61
CA VAL A 468 -16.79 9.03 12.03
C VAL A 468 -16.86 7.91 11.00
N TRP A 469 -18.07 7.64 10.50
CA TRP A 469 -18.33 6.59 9.52
C TRP A 469 -17.83 6.92 8.11
N LYS A 470 -17.17 8.06 7.89
CA LYS A 470 -16.48 8.36 6.63
C LYS A 470 -14.96 8.37 6.80
N ASP A 471 -14.45 8.32 8.02
CA ASP A 471 -13.02 8.29 8.28
C ASP A 471 -12.52 6.84 8.23
N ALA A 472 -11.81 6.47 7.15
CA ALA A 472 -11.24 5.13 6.97
C ALA A 472 -10.39 4.70 8.17
N LYS A 473 -9.68 5.64 8.80
CA LYS A 473 -8.90 5.40 10.00
C LYS A 473 -9.76 4.85 11.14
N MET A 474 -10.95 5.41 11.34
CA MET A 474 -11.86 5.00 12.40
C MET A 474 -12.44 3.60 12.16
N TYR A 475 -12.64 3.21 10.89
CA TYR A 475 -13.00 1.83 10.55
C TYR A 475 -11.90 0.86 10.98
N TYR A 476 -10.65 1.14 10.62
CA TYR A 476 -9.53 0.26 10.97
C TYR A 476 -9.26 0.23 12.48
N LEU A 477 -9.37 1.35 13.19
CA LEU A 477 -9.29 1.36 14.66
C LEU A 477 -10.42 0.51 15.27
N GLY A 478 -11.65 0.70 14.81
CA GLY A 478 -12.80 -0.10 15.27
C GLY A 478 -12.62 -1.59 15.00
N LEU A 479 -12.16 -1.96 13.80
CA LEU A 479 -11.86 -3.35 13.42
C LEU A 479 -10.74 -3.96 14.25
N GLY A 480 -9.70 -3.18 14.56
CA GLY A 480 -8.60 -3.62 15.43
C GLY A 480 -9.11 -3.91 16.84
N THR A 481 -9.89 -2.99 17.41
CA THR A 481 -10.50 -3.16 18.74
C THR A 481 -11.47 -4.34 18.78
N ILE A 482 -12.36 -4.45 17.78
CA ILE A 482 -13.29 -5.58 17.67
C ILE A 482 -12.49 -6.87 17.57
N SER A 483 -11.51 -6.98 16.68
CA SER A 483 -10.65 -8.17 16.54
C SER A 483 -10.01 -8.60 17.87
N ILE A 484 -9.50 -7.66 18.68
CA ILE A 484 -8.96 -7.98 20.03
C ILE A 484 -10.06 -8.54 20.93
N LEU A 485 -11.21 -7.86 21.01
CA LEU A 485 -12.33 -8.30 21.85
C LEU A 485 -12.83 -9.69 21.42
N LEU A 486 -12.88 -9.96 20.12
CA LEU A 486 -13.28 -11.26 19.58
C LEU A 486 -12.29 -12.36 19.96
N ARG A 487 -10.98 -12.10 19.79
CA ARG A 487 -9.94 -13.04 20.17
C ARG A 487 -9.95 -13.32 21.67
N LEU A 488 -10.10 -12.28 22.50
CA LEU A 488 -10.19 -12.42 23.95
C LEU A 488 -11.43 -13.22 24.35
N TRP A 489 -12.59 -12.92 23.76
CA TRP A 489 -13.84 -13.65 23.99
C TRP A 489 -13.72 -15.14 23.64
N LEU A 490 -13.21 -15.47 22.45
CA LEU A 490 -13.03 -16.86 22.04
C LEU A 490 -12.00 -17.59 22.90
N THR A 491 -10.95 -16.90 23.34
CA THR A 491 -9.97 -17.47 24.27
C THR A 491 -10.60 -17.79 25.62
N ILE A 492 -11.48 -16.91 26.13
CA ILE A 492 -12.24 -17.14 27.36
C ILE A 492 -13.19 -18.34 27.20
N ILE A 493 -13.91 -18.44 26.08
CA ILE A 493 -14.80 -19.60 25.81
C ILE A 493 -13.99 -20.90 25.84
N CYS A 494 -12.86 -20.95 25.13
CA CYS A 494 -12.01 -22.14 25.14
C CYS A 494 -11.48 -22.46 26.53
N PHE A 495 -11.13 -21.45 27.32
CA PHE A 495 -10.67 -21.64 28.70
C PHE A 495 -11.79 -22.21 29.60
N ILE A 496 -13.03 -21.73 29.45
CA ILE A 496 -14.21 -22.23 30.18
C ILE A 496 -14.52 -23.68 29.78
N GLU A 497 -14.42 -24.03 28.49
CA GLU A 497 -14.70 -25.38 27.99
C GLU A 497 -13.65 -26.41 28.46
N LEU A 498 -12.42 -25.96 28.73
CA LEU A 498 -11.32 -26.77 29.26
C LEU A 498 -11.31 -26.91 30.79
N HIS A 499 -12.34 -26.45 31.50
CA HIS A 499 -12.34 -26.38 32.97
C HIS A 499 -12.30 -27.78 33.62
N SER A 500 -11.09 -28.24 33.97
CA SER A 500 -10.82 -29.26 34.98
C SER A 500 -10.48 -28.59 36.32
N ASN A 501 -10.55 -29.31 37.44
CA ASN A 501 -10.25 -28.83 38.80
C ASN A 501 -8.77 -28.41 39.04
N ASP A 502 -8.00 -28.08 37.99
CA ASP A 502 -6.58 -27.75 38.05
C ASP A 502 -6.34 -26.24 38.32
N THR A 503 -5.12 -25.89 38.74
CA THR A 503 -4.72 -24.49 38.94
C THR A 503 -4.70 -23.70 37.62
N ASN A 504 -5.10 -22.42 37.65
CA ASN A 504 -5.23 -21.55 36.47
C ASN A 504 -3.98 -21.52 35.56
N LEU A 505 -2.77 -21.55 36.14
CA LEU A 505 -1.51 -21.52 35.37
C LEU A 505 -1.27 -22.85 34.65
N HIS A 506 -1.52 -23.98 35.33
CA HIS A 506 -1.43 -25.29 34.71
C HIS A 506 -2.47 -25.45 33.60
N GLN A 507 -3.69 -24.93 33.82
CA GLN A 507 -4.74 -24.89 32.81
C GLN A 507 -4.34 -24.06 31.59
N ALA A 508 -3.76 -22.87 31.77
CA ALA A 508 -3.29 -22.03 30.67
C ALA A 508 -2.17 -22.71 29.87
N TRP A 509 -1.20 -23.32 30.55
CA TRP A 509 -0.12 -24.06 29.89
C TRP A 509 -0.66 -25.28 29.12
N ARG A 510 -1.55 -26.06 29.75
CA ARG A 510 -2.21 -27.21 29.12
C ARG A 510 -3.06 -26.79 27.92
N THR A 511 -3.73 -25.64 28.01
CA THR A 511 -4.47 -25.05 26.90
C THR A 511 -3.52 -24.80 25.72
N ILE A 512 -2.39 -24.13 25.94
CA ILE A 512 -1.42 -23.85 24.86
C ILE A 512 -0.86 -25.15 24.26
N THR A 513 -0.50 -26.14 25.10
CA THR A 513 0.10 -27.40 24.61
C THR A 513 -0.92 -28.31 23.93
N VAL A 514 -2.21 -28.22 24.26
CA VAL A 514 -3.29 -28.95 23.58
C VAL A 514 -3.69 -28.24 22.29
N PHE A 515 -3.70 -26.91 22.26
CA PHE A 515 -4.13 -26.13 21.10
C PHE A 515 -3.29 -26.44 19.86
N PHE A 516 -1.97 -26.45 19.98
CA PHE A 516 -1.12 -26.64 18.80
C PHE A 516 -1.33 -28.01 18.12
N PRO A 517 -1.27 -29.16 18.82
CA PRO A 517 -1.47 -30.45 18.18
C PRO A 517 -2.90 -30.67 17.68
N THR A 518 -3.91 -30.22 18.45
CA THR A 518 -5.32 -30.35 18.04
C THR A 518 -5.63 -29.51 16.81
N THR A 519 -4.94 -28.39 16.63
CA THR A 519 -5.14 -27.49 15.50
C THR A 519 -4.40 -27.98 14.25
N PHE A 520 -3.14 -28.37 14.38
CA PHE A 520 -2.29 -28.65 13.22
C PHE A 520 -2.24 -30.13 12.83
N PHE A 521 -2.61 -31.07 13.72
CA PHE A 521 -2.45 -32.50 13.46
C PHE A 521 -3.72 -33.35 13.62
N ARG A 522 -4.83 -32.79 14.14
CA ARG A 522 -6.06 -33.58 14.37
C ARG A 522 -6.75 -34.02 13.09
N HIS A 523 -6.90 -33.12 12.13
CA HIS A 523 -7.61 -33.40 10.89
C HIS A 523 -7.05 -32.56 9.74
N PRO A 524 -6.77 -33.14 8.55
CA PRO A 524 -6.13 -32.41 7.46
C PRO A 524 -6.84 -31.13 7.00
N ALA A 525 -8.18 -31.09 7.04
CA ALA A 525 -8.92 -29.87 6.70
C ALA A 525 -8.66 -28.73 7.70
N GLN A 526 -8.62 -29.05 9.00
CA GLN A 526 -8.30 -28.08 10.05
C GLN A 526 -6.85 -27.63 9.93
N SER A 527 -5.93 -28.56 9.67
CA SER A 527 -4.51 -28.26 9.42
C SER A 527 -4.33 -27.32 8.24
N SER A 528 -5.11 -27.49 7.16
CA SER A 528 -5.08 -26.61 5.99
C SER A 528 -5.42 -25.16 6.35
N ILE A 529 -6.53 -24.93 7.06
CA ILE A 529 -6.98 -23.58 7.42
C ILE A 529 -6.06 -22.95 8.47
N SER A 530 -5.56 -23.74 9.41
CA SER A 530 -4.65 -23.25 10.44
C SER A 530 -3.28 -22.88 9.87
N SER A 531 -2.80 -23.65 8.90
CA SER A 531 -1.59 -23.29 8.15
C SER A 531 -1.79 -22.02 7.32
N ASP A 532 -2.95 -21.91 6.63
CA ASP A 532 -3.32 -20.70 5.89
C ASP A 532 -3.32 -19.47 6.81
N HIS A 533 -3.90 -19.60 8.01
CA HIS A 533 -3.89 -18.54 9.03
C HIS A 533 -2.46 -18.14 9.45
N ALA A 534 -1.59 -19.10 9.76
CA ALA A 534 -0.20 -18.82 10.11
C ALA A 534 0.54 -18.10 8.97
N CYS A 535 0.34 -18.55 7.73
CA CYS A 535 0.88 -17.90 6.54
C CYS A 535 0.33 -16.48 6.38
N VAL A 536 -0.97 -16.24 6.61
CA VAL A 536 -1.57 -14.90 6.59
C VAL A 536 -0.94 -14.00 7.65
N ALA A 537 -0.81 -14.47 8.90
CA ALA A 537 -0.25 -13.69 10.00
C ALA A 537 1.23 -13.30 9.75
N LEU A 538 2.05 -14.25 9.28
CA LEU A 538 3.44 -14.00 8.90
C LEU A 538 3.54 -13.03 7.71
N SER A 539 2.70 -13.21 6.69
CA SER A 539 2.68 -12.36 5.50
C SER A 539 2.24 -10.93 5.85
N ALA A 540 1.23 -10.77 6.69
CA ALA A 540 0.78 -9.47 7.19
C ALA A 540 1.85 -8.79 8.03
N THR A 541 2.52 -9.52 8.93
CA THR A 541 3.63 -9.01 9.76
C THR A 541 4.77 -8.52 8.88
N MET A 542 5.18 -9.30 7.87
CA MET A 542 6.25 -8.91 6.95
C MET A 542 5.85 -7.72 6.08
N PHE A 543 4.58 -7.66 5.66
CA PHE A 543 4.04 -6.53 4.92
C PHE A 543 4.08 -5.24 5.75
N VAL A 544 3.59 -5.27 6.99
CA VAL A 544 3.67 -4.15 7.94
C VAL A 544 5.12 -3.72 8.15
N LEU A 545 6.03 -4.69 8.32
CA LEU A 545 7.46 -4.45 8.55
C LEU A 545 8.12 -3.72 7.35
N ILE A 546 7.91 -4.19 6.12
CA ILE A 546 8.47 -3.56 4.91
C ILE A 546 7.80 -2.21 4.61
N GLU A 547 6.45 -2.17 4.65
CA GLU A 547 5.71 -0.99 4.20
C GLU A 547 5.78 0.17 5.21
N SER A 548 5.88 -0.12 6.52
CA SER A 548 6.05 0.92 7.54
C SER A 548 7.32 1.74 7.31
N GLY A 549 8.45 1.14 6.94
CA GLY A 549 9.68 1.89 6.64
C GLY A 549 9.53 2.84 5.45
N LEU A 550 8.83 2.40 4.39
CA LEU A 550 8.54 3.25 3.23
C LEU A 550 7.67 4.45 3.63
N TRP A 551 6.61 4.22 4.44
CA TRP A 551 5.72 5.30 4.87
C TRP A 551 6.36 6.23 5.91
N LEU A 552 7.22 5.71 6.79
CA LEU A 552 7.99 6.54 7.72
C LEU A 552 8.94 7.47 6.95
N TRP A 553 9.58 6.98 5.89
CA TRP A 553 10.39 7.81 5.00
C TRP A 553 9.56 8.87 4.26
N LYS A 554 8.40 8.49 3.70
CA LYS A 554 7.49 9.47 3.06
C LYS A 554 6.95 10.50 4.06
N ALA A 555 6.65 10.08 5.28
CA ALA A 555 6.23 10.96 6.36
C ALA A 555 7.34 11.94 6.73
N ALA A 556 8.59 11.47 6.82
CA ALA A 556 9.78 12.30 7.04
C ALA A 556 9.95 13.36 5.95
N ILE A 557 9.81 13.01 4.67
CA ILE A 557 9.89 13.97 3.56
C ILE A 557 8.74 14.97 3.59
N SER A 558 7.52 14.50 3.88
CA SER A 558 6.35 15.38 3.97
C SER A 558 6.34 16.28 5.21
N SER A 559 7.35 16.15 6.07
CA SER A 559 7.40 16.89 7.31
C SER A 559 7.65 18.38 7.05
N PRO A 560 6.92 19.29 7.71
CA PRO A 560 7.15 20.73 7.66
C PRO A 560 8.60 21.19 7.83
N SER A 561 9.38 20.49 8.67
CA SER A 561 10.77 20.83 8.97
C SER A 561 11.79 20.13 8.07
N ALA A 562 11.34 19.28 7.15
CA ALA A 562 12.22 18.52 6.28
C ALA A 562 13.01 19.49 5.40
N ARG A 563 14.33 19.50 5.58
CA ARG A 563 15.25 20.18 4.67
C ARG A 563 16.04 19.12 3.92
N LEU A 564 15.86 19.11 2.61
CA LEU A 564 16.77 18.42 1.71
C LEU A 564 18.02 19.30 1.62
N ARG A 565 19.21 18.70 1.80
CA ARG A 565 20.47 19.42 1.63
C ARG A 565 20.59 19.76 0.13
N ASN A 566 20.38 21.02 -0.21
CA ASN A 566 20.58 21.51 -1.58
C ASN A 566 22.07 21.48 -1.88
N ASN A 567 22.46 20.83 -2.98
CA ASN A 567 23.86 20.71 -3.42
C ASN A 567 24.45 22.01 -3.98
N GLU A 568 23.70 23.11 -3.93
CA GLU A 568 24.13 24.38 -4.54
C GLU A 568 25.23 25.09 -3.74
N GLU A 569 25.50 24.70 -2.48
CA GLU A 569 26.59 25.29 -1.68
C GLU A 569 27.92 24.55 -1.78
N GLU A 570 28.01 23.41 -2.47
CA GLU A 570 29.30 22.88 -2.96
C GLU A 570 29.60 23.47 -4.34
N GLU A 571 29.53 24.80 -4.40
CA GLU A 571 29.88 25.61 -5.57
C GLU A 571 31.40 25.57 -5.76
N LEU A 572 31.82 24.76 -6.75
CA LEU A 572 32.96 25.01 -7.63
C LEU A 572 34.25 25.52 -6.95
N THR A 573 35.06 24.59 -6.44
CA THR A 573 36.50 24.70 -6.69
C THR A 573 36.73 24.30 -8.15
N ASP A 574 36.98 25.31 -8.99
CA ASP A 574 36.98 25.35 -10.47
C ASP A 574 37.86 24.34 -11.26
N ASP A 575 38.42 23.29 -10.66
CA ASP A 575 39.60 22.62 -11.25
C ASP A 575 39.42 21.23 -11.90
N GLU A 576 38.20 20.67 -12.05
CA GLU A 576 38.03 19.36 -12.73
C GLU A 576 36.77 19.24 -13.61
N GLY A 577 36.90 19.72 -14.85
CA GLY A 577 35.87 19.77 -15.88
C GLY A 577 35.39 18.45 -16.52
N GLU A 578 35.72 17.26 -15.99
CA GLU A 578 35.23 15.97 -16.56
C GLU A 578 34.60 14.99 -15.55
N ARG A 579 34.48 15.36 -14.27
CA ARG A 579 33.94 14.46 -13.20
C ARG A 579 32.42 14.41 -13.05
N ILE A 580 31.65 15.18 -13.83
CA ILE A 580 30.22 15.40 -13.56
C ILE A 580 29.33 14.32 -14.22
N ARG A 581 29.52 13.03 -13.89
CA ARG A 581 28.48 11.99 -14.06
C ARG A 581 28.48 10.91 -12.97
N ASN A 582 29.14 11.14 -11.84
CA ASN A 582 28.87 10.34 -10.65
C ASN A 582 27.63 10.90 -9.94
N ILE A 583 26.51 10.26 -10.28
CA ILE A 583 25.18 10.43 -9.72
C ILE A 583 25.26 10.48 -8.18
N ILE A 584 25.06 11.70 -7.65
CA ILE A 584 25.07 12.02 -6.23
C ILE A 584 23.94 11.25 -5.55
N LEU A 585 24.22 10.61 -4.41
CA LEU A 585 23.28 9.90 -3.53
C LEU A 585 22.47 10.87 -2.64
N PRO A 586 21.26 10.55 -2.13
CA PRO A 586 20.40 11.46 -1.43
C PRO A 586 21.11 11.72 -0.14
N HIS A 587 21.11 12.98 0.20
CA HIS A 587 21.56 13.41 1.48
C HIS A 587 20.52 12.99 2.52
N ALA A 588 21.00 12.69 3.72
CA ALA A 588 20.15 12.41 4.87
C ALA A 588 19.11 13.53 5.03
N ILE A 589 17.88 13.16 5.38
CA ILE A 589 16.81 14.13 5.58
C ILE A 589 17.09 14.81 6.92
N ARG A 590 17.32 16.13 6.89
CA ARG A 590 17.48 16.90 8.12
C ARG A 590 16.11 17.28 8.65
N LEU A 591 15.83 16.86 9.88
CA LEU A 591 14.55 17.10 10.55
C LEU A 591 14.78 17.81 11.88
N ASP A 592 13.85 18.69 12.25
CA ASP A 592 13.88 19.33 13.56
C ASP A 592 13.68 18.28 14.68
N ARG A 593 13.90 18.68 15.93
CA ARG A 593 13.78 17.78 17.08
C ARG A 593 12.34 17.28 17.30
N ALA A 594 11.34 18.11 17.01
CA ALA A 594 9.94 17.79 17.22
C ALA A 594 9.44 16.70 16.25
N ASP A 595 9.70 16.86 14.96
CA ASP A 595 9.28 15.95 13.90
C ASP A 595 10.04 14.62 13.99
N ARG A 596 11.34 14.64 14.32
CA ARG A 596 12.11 13.42 14.62
C ARG A 596 11.45 12.61 15.75
N LYS A 597 11.03 13.28 16.82
CA LYS A 597 10.35 12.63 17.95
C LYS A 597 8.98 12.07 17.56
N VAL A 598 8.25 12.72 16.65
CA VAL A 598 6.99 12.18 16.10
C VAL A 598 7.25 10.89 15.32
N ILE A 599 8.19 10.91 14.37
CA ILE A 599 8.52 9.77 13.51
C ILE A 599 9.04 8.59 14.34
N GLU A 600 9.93 8.86 15.29
CA GLU A 600 10.46 7.84 16.20
C GLU A 600 9.37 7.25 17.11
N THR A 601 8.44 8.08 17.61
CA THR A 601 7.31 7.57 18.40
C THR A 601 6.39 6.69 17.56
N GLN A 602 6.15 7.05 16.29
CA GLN A 602 5.38 6.23 15.36
C GLN A 602 6.08 4.90 15.07
N ALA A 603 7.40 4.92 14.83
CA ALA A 603 8.20 3.72 14.61
C ALA A 603 8.18 2.78 15.83
N ARG A 604 8.31 3.33 17.05
CA ARG A 604 8.18 2.56 18.30
C ARG A 604 6.79 1.95 18.48
N PHE A 605 5.74 2.68 18.12
CA PHE A 605 4.38 2.14 18.15
C PHE A 605 4.23 0.94 17.19
N ILE A 606 4.75 1.03 15.97
CA ILE A 606 4.74 -0.11 15.03
C ILE A 606 5.58 -1.29 15.54
N ALA A 607 6.76 -1.02 16.09
CA ALA A 607 7.59 -2.07 16.70
C ALA A 607 6.83 -2.77 17.84
N ALA A 608 6.22 -2.02 18.76
CA ALA A 608 5.41 -2.58 19.84
C ALA A 608 4.21 -3.38 19.30
N LEU A 609 3.53 -2.87 18.27
CA LEU A 609 2.42 -3.56 17.63
C LEU A 609 2.85 -4.91 17.02
N LEU A 610 4.02 -4.95 16.37
CA LEU A 610 4.60 -6.19 15.82
C LEU A 610 5.03 -7.17 16.92
N THR A 611 5.62 -6.68 18.01
CA THR A 611 6.02 -7.52 19.16
C THR A 611 4.82 -8.18 19.84
N VAL A 612 3.70 -7.46 19.97
CA VAL A 612 2.48 -7.99 20.61
C VAL A 612 1.56 -8.72 19.61
N SER A 613 1.89 -8.71 18.30
CA SER A 613 1.09 -9.32 17.23
C SER A 613 0.66 -10.78 17.49
N PRO A 614 1.52 -11.68 18.01
CA PRO A 614 1.10 -13.06 18.32
C PRO A 614 -0.05 -13.15 19.34
N PHE A 615 -0.15 -12.16 20.24
CA PHE A 615 -1.21 -12.08 21.25
C PHE A 615 -2.46 -11.37 20.72
N LEU A 616 -2.29 -10.31 19.92
CA LEU A 616 -3.41 -9.55 19.35
C LEU A 616 -4.10 -10.30 18.19
N GLY A 617 -3.35 -11.12 17.47
CA GLY A 617 -3.76 -11.73 16.20
C GLY A 617 -3.43 -10.87 14.99
N GLY A 618 -3.22 -11.52 13.85
CA GLY A 618 -2.85 -10.87 12.59
C GLY A 618 -3.90 -9.86 12.11
N SER A 619 -5.18 -10.12 12.36
CA SER A 619 -6.28 -9.20 12.02
C SER A 619 -6.18 -7.87 12.76
N ALA A 620 -5.97 -7.92 14.07
CA ALA A 620 -5.87 -6.72 14.91
C ALA A 620 -4.60 -5.93 14.56
N THR A 621 -3.46 -6.62 14.46
CA THR A 621 -2.18 -6.03 14.05
C THR A 621 -2.29 -5.31 12.72
N LEU A 622 -2.85 -5.96 11.69
CA LEU A 622 -3.05 -5.35 10.38
C LEU A 622 -3.99 -4.15 10.47
N SER A 623 -5.10 -4.26 11.20
CA SER A 623 -6.06 -3.16 11.36
C SER A 623 -5.45 -1.92 12.02
N PHE A 624 -4.76 -2.07 13.16
CA PHE A 624 -4.11 -0.93 13.82
C PHE A 624 -3.01 -0.31 12.95
N TYR A 625 -2.25 -1.13 12.22
CA TYR A 625 -1.29 -0.63 11.26
C TYR A 625 -1.96 0.21 10.16
N LEU A 626 -3.04 -0.30 9.56
CA LEU A 626 -3.77 0.40 8.49
C LEU A 626 -4.38 1.72 8.98
N ALA A 627 -4.82 1.78 10.24
CA ALA A 627 -5.27 3.04 10.85
C ALA A 627 -4.15 4.09 10.92
N VAL A 628 -2.96 3.70 11.37
CA VAL A 628 -1.77 4.59 11.37
C VAL A 628 -1.42 4.99 9.94
N ARG A 629 -1.39 4.02 9.04
CA ARG A 629 -1.08 4.24 7.63
C ARG A 629 -2.02 5.23 6.94
N CYS A 630 -3.32 5.24 7.27
CA CYS A 630 -4.25 6.26 6.76
C CYS A 630 -3.76 7.69 7.05
N THR A 631 -3.14 7.93 8.23
CA THR A 631 -2.60 9.26 8.55
C THR A 631 -1.41 9.61 7.67
N TRP A 632 -0.49 8.69 7.45
CA TRP A 632 0.67 8.90 6.57
C TRP A 632 0.25 9.13 5.12
N VAL A 633 -0.71 8.35 4.63
CA VAL A 633 -1.24 8.50 3.27
C VAL A 633 -1.87 9.88 3.08
N GLN A 634 -2.64 10.37 4.05
CA GLN A 634 -3.21 11.71 3.98
C GLN A 634 -2.15 12.80 4.04
N GLN A 635 -1.20 12.71 4.98
CA GLN A 635 -0.10 13.68 5.11
C GLN A 635 0.72 13.79 3.82
N TYR A 636 1.11 12.65 3.27
CA TYR A 636 1.85 12.62 2.01
C TYR A 636 1.01 13.09 0.82
N GLY A 637 -0.30 12.82 0.81
CA GLY A 637 -1.21 13.32 -0.21
C GLY A 637 -1.37 14.84 -0.17
N GLU A 638 -1.42 15.45 1.02
CA GLU A 638 -1.44 16.91 1.19
C GLU A 638 -0.12 17.54 0.76
N PHE A 639 1.01 16.93 1.12
CA PHE A 639 2.34 17.35 0.66
C PHE A 639 2.47 17.30 -0.86
N ARG A 640 2.12 16.17 -1.48
CA ARG A 640 2.11 16.02 -2.95
C ARG A 640 1.21 17.02 -3.64
N LYS A 641 0.05 17.31 -3.05
CA LYS A 641 -0.86 18.30 -3.61
C LYS A 641 -0.24 19.69 -3.58
N HIS A 642 0.45 20.06 -2.49
CA HIS A 642 1.17 21.33 -2.41
C HIS A 642 2.30 21.40 -3.45
N GLU A 643 3.09 20.33 -3.58
CA GLU A 643 4.17 20.23 -4.58
C GLU A 643 3.62 20.30 -6.02
N ASP A 644 2.54 19.58 -6.31
CA ASP A 644 1.85 19.66 -7.60
C ASP A 644 1.27 21.07 -7.85
N ASP A 645 0.67 21.70 -6.83
CA ASP A 645 0.10 23.05 -6.92
C ASP A 645 1.19 24.10 -7.15
N GLU A 646 2.37 23.95 -6.53
CA GLU A 646 3.56 24.80 -6.72
C GLU A 646 4.19 24.59 -8.10
N LEU A 647 4.26 23.34 -8.59
CA LEU A 647 4.76 23.01 -9.91
C LEU A 647 3.84 23.50 -11.03
N LEU A 648 2.51 23.44 -10.81
CA LEU A 648 1.50 23.95 -11.74
C LEU A 648 1.35 25.48 -11.67
N ASN A 649 1.64 26.08 -10.52
CA ASN A 649 1.55 27.51 -10.30
C ASN A 649 2.88 28.04 -9.74
N PRO A 650 3.97 27.97 -10.52
CA PRO A 650 5.27 28.42 -10.04
C PRO A 650 5.14 29.90 -9.65
N PRO A 651 5.69 30.28 -8.48
CA PRO A 651 5.60 31.64 -7.98
C PRO A 651 6.06 32.59 -9.09
N SER A 652 5.25 33.62 -9.36
CA SER A 652 5.58 34.60 -10.38
C SER A 652 6.92 35.23 -10.01
N ARG A 653 7.95 35.03 -10.84
CA ARG A 653 9.24 35.72 -10.68
C ARG A 653 8.94 37.22 -10.63
N THR A 654 9.45 37.88 -9.60
CA THR A 654 9.34 39.34 -9.45
C THR A 654 9.84 40.01 -10.73
N GLY A 655 8.94 40.61 -11.51
CA GLY A 655 9.24 41.28 -12.78
C GLY A 655 8.90 40.51 -14.07
N SER A 656 8.37 39.28 -14.01
CA SER A 656 7.79 38.62 -15.18
C SER A 656 6.28 38.88 -15.27
N ASN A 657 5.82 39.35 -16.42
CA ASN A 657 4.39 39.48 -16.69
C ASN A 657 3.90 38.20 -17.37
N MET A 658 2.91 37.54 -16.79
CA MET A 658 2.25 36.40 -17.42
C MET A 658 1.35 36.90 -18.54
N ILE A 659 1.62 36.49 -19.79
CA ILE A 659 0.84 36.90 -20.96
C ILE A 659 -0.31 35.94 -21.20
N GLU A 660 -0.01 34.65 -21.17
CA GLU A 660 -0.94 33.60 -21.54
C GLU A 660 -0.72 32.38 -20.65
N ASP A 661 -1.82 31.84 -20.12
CA ASP A 661 -1.85 30.58 -19.37
C ASP A 661 -2.97 29.73 -19.99
N THR A 662 -2.59 28.78 -20.85
CA THR A 662 -3.53 27.88 -21.53
C THR A 662 -3.46 26.49 -20.93
N GLU A 663 -4.61 25.94 -20.55
CA GLU A 663 -4.76 24.57 -20.04
C GLU A 663 -5.53 23.73 -21.07
N GLU A 664 -4.86 22.77 -21.69
CA GLU A 664 -5.46 21.80 -22.60
C GLU A 664 -5.69 20.46 -21.88
N LEU A 665 -6.93 19.95 -21.95
CA LEU A 665 -7.29 18.64 -21.42
C LEU A 665 -7.45 17.65 -22.58
N LEU A 666 -6.44 16.79 -22.77
CA LEU A 666 -6.46 15.76 -23.80
C LEU A 666 -6.75 14.40 -23.19
N LEU A 667 -7.77 13.72 -23.72
CA LEU A 667 -8.03 12.32 -23.41
C LEU A 667 -7.14 11.45 -24.29
N VAL A 668 -6.08 10.90 -23.72
CA VAL A 668 -5.12 10.04 -24.44
C VAL A 668 -5.37 8.58 -24.07
N GLU A 669 -5.57 7.72 -25.06
CA GLU A 669 -5.64 6.27 -24.87
C GLU A 669 -4.31 5.65 -25.28
N ASN A 670 -3.67 4.88 -24.39
CA ASN A 670 -2.43 4.17 -24.73
C ASN A 670 -2.71 2.91 -25.57
N GLU A 671 -1.66 2.25 -26.06
CA GLU A 671 -1.77 1.00 -26.82
C GLU A 671 -2.47 -0.15 -26.06
N VAL A 672 -2.57 -0.07 -24.73
CA VAL A 672 -3.30 -1.04 -23.88
C VAL A 672 -4.80 -0.75 -23.82
N GLY A 673 -5.25 0.39 -24.33
CA GLY A 673 -6.62 0.87 -24.13
C GLY A 673 -6.85 1.52 -22.74
N GLU A 674 -5.79 1.88 -22.02
CA GLU A 674 -5.91 2.70 -20.82
C GLU A 674 -6.04 4.16 -21.19
N GLN A 675 -7.01 4.81 -20.56
CA GLN A 675 -7.28 6.21 -20.78
C GLN A 675 -6.52 7.03 -19.73
N TYR A 676 -5.90 8.11 -20.17
CA TYR A 676 -5.24 9.12 -19.35
C TYR A 676 -5.86 10.47 -19.71
N LEU A 677 -6.08 11.29 -18.70
CA LEU A 677 -6.31 12.71 -18.88
C LEU A 677 -4.95 13.38 -18.84
N GLU A 678 -4.45 13.79 -20.01
CA GLU A 678 -3.24 14.59 -20.15
C GLU A 678 -3.64 16.07 -20.03
N VAL A 679 -3.24 16.69 -18.93
CA VAL A 679 -3.37 18.13 -18.69
C VAL A 679 -2.08 18.78 -19.18
N ARG A 680 -2.15 19.58 -20.24
CA ARG A 680 -1.03 20.38 -20.72
C ARG A 680 -1.26 21.81 -20.30
N LYS A 681 -0.40 22.34 -19.43
CA LYS A 681 -0.44 23.74 -19.03
C LYS A 681 0.73 24.47 -19.66
N THR A 682 0.43 25.42 -20.52
CA THR A 682 1.41 26.24 -21.24
C THR A 682 1.39 27.64 -20.66
N LYS A 683 2.46 28.01 -19.96
CA LYS A 683 2.63 29.34 -19.38
C LYS A 683 3.63 30.13 -20.21
N ILE A 684 3.17 31.22 -20.82
CA ILE A 684 4.01 32.16 -21.58
C ILE A 684 4.22 33.40 -20.71
N SER A 685 5.46 33.65 -20.32
CA SER A 685 5.84 34.80 -19.51
C SER A 685 6.82 35.71 -20.26
N GLU A 686 6.60 37.02 -20.23
CA GLU A 686 7.52 38.01 -20.77
C GLU A 686 8.53 38.38 -19.70
N MET A 687 9.81 38.10 -19.93
CA MET A 687 10.88 38.60 -19.09
C MET A 687 11.14 40.05 -19.48
N ARG A 688 10.78 41.00 -18.59
CA ARG A 688 11.25 42.37 -18.78
C ARG A 688 12.77 42.38 -18.57
N PRO A 689 13.55 42.97 -19.50
CA PRO A 689 14.97 43.16 -19.26
C PRO A 689 15.11 43.91 -17.95
N ALA A 690 15.85 43.33 -16.99
CA ALA A 690 16.14 43.96 -15.71
C ALA A 690 16.68 45.35 -16.04
N ARG A 691 15.87 46.38 -15.77
CA ARG A 691 16.22 47.77 -16.10
C ARG A 691 17.48 48.04 -15.30
N GLY A 692 18.64 47.98 -15.96
CA GLY A 692 19.95 48.08 -15.35
C GLY A 692 19.96 49.33 -14.50
N GLY A 693 19.78 49.14 -13.20
CA GLY A 693 19.69 50.23 -12.25
C GLY A 693 21.08 50.78 -12.08
N ASN A 694 21.50 51.66 -12.99
CA ASN A 694 22.46 52.71 -12.66
C ASN A 694 21.77 53.61 -11.64
N ARG A 695 21.71 53.10 -10.41
CA ARG A 695 21.28 53.83 -9.22
C ARG A 695 22.51 54.64 -8.82
N THR A 696 22.70 55.78 -9.48
CA THR A 696 23.43 56.89 -8.88
C THR A 696 22.78 57.12 -7.51
N GLN A 697 23.53 56.86 -6.44
CA GLN A 697 23.16 57.18 -5.07
C GLN A 697 23.00 58.71 -4.96
N GLY A 698 21.81 59.21 -5.32
CA GLY A 698 21.39 60.54 -4.93
C GLY A 698 20.99 60.51 -3.46
N ALA A 699 21.76 61.23 -2.63
CA ALA A 699 21.51 61.42 -1.22
C ALA A 699 20.04 61.79 -0.97
N SER A 700 19.34 60.96 -0.20
CA SER A 700 18.01 61.31 0.31
C SER A 700 18.17 62.21 1.55
N PRO A 701 17.35 63.26 1.71
CA PRO A 701 17.42 64.15 2.88
C PRO A 701 16.94 63.43 4.16
N PRO A 702 17.36 63.89 5.35
CA PRO A 702 17.07 63.23 6.61
C PRO A 702 15.56 63.24 6.89
N ARG A 703 15.03 62.06 7.18
CA ARG A 703 13.65 61.81 7.59
C ARG A 703 13.48 62.27 9.04
N GLN A 704 12.53 63.18 9.28
CA GLN A 704 12.16 63.63 10.62
C GLN A 704 11.58 62.47 11.45
N PRO A 705 11.78 62.46 12.79
CA PRO A 705 11.19 61.47 13.67
C PRO A 705 9.70 61.79 13.87
N GLU A 706 8.83 60.93 13.33
CA GLU A 706 7.41 60.90 13.70
C GLU A 706 7.26 60.34 15.12
N ALA A 707 6.43 61.04 15.89
CA ALA A 707 6.16 60.77 17.29
C ALA A 707 5.52 59.39 17.48
N ALA A 708 5.98 58.69 18.51
CA ALA A 708 5.36 57.48 19.01
C ALA A 708 3.97 57.80 19.58
N GLU A 709 2.92 57.34 18.91
CA GLU A 709 1.62 57.18 19.55
C GLU A 709 1.65 55.89 20.39
N GLU A 710 1.56 56.07 21.71
CA GLU A 710 1.37 55.00 22.69
C GLU A 710 0.02 54.33 22.46
N GLU A 711 0.05 53.12 21.90
CA GLU A 711 -1.10 52.23 21.85
C GLU A 711 -1.30 51.59 23.24
N ILE A 712 -2.21 52.17 24.01
CA ILE A 712 -2.63 51.73 25.35
C ILE A 712 -3.28 50.34 25.25
N TRP A 713 -2.58 49.33 25.75
CA TRP A 713 -3.14 48.00 26.01
C TRP A 713 -4.04 48.04 27.24
N LEU A 714 -5.35 47.90 27.04
CA LEU A 714 -6.30 47.60 28.12
C LEU A 714 -6.34 46.07 28.38
N PRO A 715 -6.43 45.64 29.65
CA PRO A 715 -6.47 44.22 30.01
C PRO A 715 -7.88 43.61 29.84
N PRO A 716 -8.00 42.28 29.63
CA PRO A 716 -9.29 41.62 29.55
C PRO A 716 -9.89 41.44 30.96
N ASN A 717 -11.06 42.04 31.17
CA ASN A 717 -11.89 41.79 32.35
C ASN A 717 -12.40 40.34 32.36
N SER A 718 -12.07 39.64 33.44
CA SER A 718 -12.69 38.40 33.89
C SER A 718 -13.71 38.74 34.97
N THR A 719 -14.97 38.31 34.83
CA THR A 719 -15.91 37.93 35.90
C THR A 719 -17.30 37.60 35.32
N TRP A 720 -18.14 36.93 36.14
CA TRP A 720 -19.50 36.43 35.94
C TRP A 720 -19.53 34.93 35.58
N SER A 721 -19.46 33.99 36.53
CA SER A 721 -20.33 33.70 37.70
C SER A 721 -21.72 33.18 37.33
N ALA A 722 -21.87 31.85 37.49
CA ALA A 722 -23.01 31.03 37.94
C ALA A 722 -24.49 31.52 37.83
N GLU A 723 -25.30 30.67 37.17
CA GLU A 723 -26.63 30.06 37.51
C GLU A 723 -27.60 30.71 38.55
N PRO A 724 -28.91 30.34 38.65
CA PRO A 724 -29.67 29.25 37.99
C PRO A 724 -31.12 29.56 37.49
N GLY A 725 -31.64 28.66 36.63
CA GLY A 725 -33.00 28.08 36.65
C GLY A 725 -34.27 28.95 36.50
N ARG A 726 -35.10 28.66 35.47
CA ARG A 726 -36.53 28.30 35.65
C ARG A 726 -37.22 27.89 34.34
N ALA A 727 -38.20 27.00 34.52
CA ALA A 727 -39.07 26.36 33.55
C ALA A 727 -40.21 27.26 33.02
N GLY A 728 -40.81 26.85 31.90
CA GLY A 728 -42.26 26.98 31.69
C GLY A 728 -42.74 27.55 30.34
N SER A 729 -43.69 26.82 29.73
CA SER A 729 -44.76 27.22 28.78
C SER A 729 -44.35 27.75 27.41
N GLU A 730 -44.67 27.07 26.30
CA GLU A 730 -45.98 26.88 25.64
C GLU A 730 -46.40 28.04 24.72
N GLN A 731 -47.00 27.66 23.58
CA GLN A 731 -47.58 28.47 22.49
C GLN A 731 -46.55 29.12 21.55
N GLY A 732 -46.65 29.04 20.23
CA GLY A 732 -47.67 28.52 19.32
C GLY A 732 -47.37 29.05 17.91
N THR A 733 -48.12 28.56 16.91
CA THR A 733 -48.24 29.08 15.51
C THR A 733 -47.01 29.01 14.58
N GLN A 734 -47.08 28.70 13.27
CA GLN A 734 -48.12 28.22 12.35
C GLN A 734 -47.49 28.00 10.95
N TRP A 735 -48.09 27.12 10.13
CA TRP A 735 -48.07 26.99 8.65
C TRP A 735 -46.74 26.88 7.87
N ARG A 736 -46.56 25.80 7.09
CA ARG A 736 -47.02 25.71 5.67
C ARG A 736 -46.80 24.30 5.10
N THR A 737 -47.89 23.65 4.74
CA THR A 737 -47.94 22.46 3.86
C THR A 737 -48.05 22.92 2.42
N ASP A 738 -47.29 22.34 1.49
CA ASP A 738 -47.60 22.42 0.06
C ASP A 738 -47.82 21.02 -0.53
N ARG A 739 -49.03 20.84 -1.06
CA ARG A 739 -49.53 19.68 -1.79
C ARG A 739 -49.25 19.88 -3.27
N GLY A 740 -48.65 18.88 -3.92
CA GLY A 740 -48.65 18.75 -5.38
C GLY A 740 -49.15 17.36 -5.77
N GLY A 741 -50.45 17.22 -5.95
CA GLY A 741 -51.07 16.00 -6.47
C GLY A 741 -51.11 15.99 -8.00
N ARG A 742 -50.90 14.83 -8.62
CA ARG A 742 -51.41 14.54 -9.96
C ARG A 742 -51.86 13.08 -10.05
N ARG A 743 -53.19 12.90 -10.09
CA ARG A 743 -53.92 11.69 -10.50
C ARG A 743 -54.01 11.65 -12.03
N SER A 744 -54.00 10.45 -12.61
CA SER A 744 -54.82 9.97 -13.75
C SER A 744 -54.59 8.46 -13.87
N ARG A 745 -55.54 7.58 -13.50
CA ARG A 745 -56.69 7.04 -14.28
C ARG A 745 -56.23 5.96 -15.28
N ALA A 746 -56.34 4.66 -14.97
CA ALA A 746 -57.49 3.74 -15.02
C ALA A 746 -57.78 3.15 -16.42
N GLY A 747 -57.90 1.81 -16.45
CA GLY A 747 -58.46 0.95 -17.50
C GLY A 747 -58.06 -0.51 -17.20
N THR A 748 -58.87 -1.34 -16.52
CA THR A 748 -59.95 -2.24 -17.03
C THR A 748 -59.45 -3.21 -18.11
N THR A 749 -59.22 -4.48 -17.77
CA THR A 749 -60.13 -5.66 -17.81
C THR A 749 -59.78 -6.52 -19.01
N GLU A 750 -59.35 -7.76 -18.77
CA GLU A 750 -59.70 -8.89 -19.62
C GLU A 750 -59.49 -10.19 -18.83
N SER A 751 -60.59 -10.94 -18.76
CA SER A 751 -60.73 -12.28 -18.22
C SER A 751 -60.60 -13.27 -19.38
N GLU A 752 -59.94 -14.40 -19.16
CA GLU A 752 -60.02 -15.69 -19.87
C GLU A 752 -58.71 -16.44 -19.57
N ALA A 753 -58.62 -17.76 -19.48
CA ALA A 753 -59.58 -18.84 -19.49
C ALA A 753 -58.89 -20.02 -18.76
N GLU A 754 -59.73 -20.83 -18.18
CA GLU A 754 -59.47 -22.08 -17.49
C GLU A 754 -58.94 -23.15 -18.46
N VAL A 755 -57.74 -23.69 -18.22
CA VAL A 755 -57.27 -24.94 -18.84
C VAL A 755 -56.59 -25.80 -17.77
N THR A 756 -57.35 -26.79 -17.31
CA THR A 756 -56.91 -27.90 -16.46
C THR A 756 -56.03 -28.89 -17.25
N SER A 757 -54.86 -29.23 -16.72
CA SER A 757 -54.13 -30.45 -17.10
C SER A 757 -53.34 -31.02 -15.90
N PRO A 758 -53.23 -32.36 -15.75
CA PRO A 758 -52.99 -32.99 -14.47
C PRO A 758 -51.51 -33.08 -14.12
N ARG A 759 -51.16 -32.61 -12.92
CA ARG A 759 -49.81 -32.68 -12.36
C ARG A 759 -49.58 -34.07 -11.76
N ARG A 760 -48.75 -34.85 -12.44
CA ARG A 760 -48.23 -36.17 -12.03
C ARG A 760 -47.49 -36.03 -10.69
N THR A 761 -48.06 -36.55 -9.61
CA THR A 761 -47.43 -36.64 -8.28
C THR A 761 -46.43 -37.79 -8.26
N THR A 762 -45.17 -37.48 -7.96
CA THR A 762 -44.15 -38.47 -7.57
C THR A 762 -44.38 -38.89 -6.10
N PRO A 763 -44.18 -40.17 -5.75
CA PRO A 763 -44.41 -40.65 -4.39
C PRO A 763 -43.31 -40.16 -3.45
N ILE A 764 -43.70 -39.42 -2.42
CA ILE A 764 -42.87 -39.06 -1.27
C ILE A 764 -42.63 -40.33 -0.45
N ARG A 765 -41.40 -40.85 -0.49
CA ARG A 765 -40.94 -41.93 0.40
C ARG A 765 -40.72 -41.33 1.79
N HIS A 766 -41.62 -41.60 2.72
CA HIS A 766 -41.37 -41.38 4.15
C HIS A 766 -40.22 -42.28 4.59
N ARG A 767 -39.02 -41.70 4.82
CA ARG A 767 -37.97 -42.33 5.61
C ARG A 767 -38.31 -42.12 7.09
N GLN A 768 -38.54 -43.21 7.81
CA GLN A 768 -38.56 -43.20 9.28
C GLN A 768 -37.19 -42.73 9.80
N PRO A 769 -37.14 -41.90 10.87
CA PRO A 769 -35.89 -41.59 11.54
C PRO A 769 -35.36 -42.83 12.27
N PRO A 770 -34.04 -43.05 12.34
CA PRO A 770 -33.47 -44.16 13.10
C PRO A 770 -33.77 -43.97 14.60
N GLN A 771 -34.17 -45.07 15.24
CA GLN A 771 -34.36 -45.16 16.69
C GLN A 771 -33.09 -44.70 17.42
N ARG A 772 -33.26 -43.77 18.36
CA ARG A 772 -32.23 -43.39 19.33
C ARG A 772 -31.83 -44.63 20.12
N TYR A 773 -30.54 -44.96 20.08
CA TYR A 773 -29.94 -45.81 21.10
C TYR A 773 -30.03 -45.08 22.44
N ARG A 774 -30.59 -45.80 23.41
CA ARG A 774 -30.64 -45.45 24.82
C ARG A 774 -29.30 -45.90 25.41
N GLU A 775 -28.46 -44.95 25.77
CA GLU A 775 -27.23 -45.23 26.52
C GLU A 775 -27.63 -45.38 27.99
N ASP A 776 -27.65 -46.64 28.47
CA ASP A 776 -27.62 -46.98 29.88
C ASP A 776 -26.18 -47.45 30.20
N THR A 777 -25.40 -46.58 30.84
CA THR A 777 -24.45 -46.79 31.97
C THR A 777 -23.43 -45.67 32.03
#